data_AF-H6Q648-F1
#
_entry.id   AF-H6Q648-F1
#
_cell.length_a   1.000
_cell.length_b   1.000
_cell.length_c   1.000
_cell.angle_alpha   90.00
_cell.angle_beta   90.00
_cell.angle_gamma   90.00
#
_symmetry.space_group_name_H-M   'P 1'
#
loop_
_entity.id
_entity.type
_entity.pdbx_description
1 polymer ?
#
loop_
_entity_poly.entity_id
_entity_poly.type
_entity_poly.pdbx_seq_one_letter_code
_entity_poly.pdbx_strand_id
1 'polypeptide(L)'
;MAVVGLRLGWSAVLLALSLLVAAAYGQPPGNTPADVGFICATAGELGLAGEPPVLAFSVFEKGVWKPAEVFVEPEDVAFLLVPLLTGDEPEKGVVQGQLPPPVLKNETTICFKPGRGAPRAKPPAEGKLAVVKKRGEVYHVFITRPEAAPHANFSISQMGKPQGERPDEVKTEGALPKGGGEAEAQLTTGMTYWASFKLYSSFNKVLGLGQCAVFEFDVPAETADAALVLLGGTTPGTYSYYVEKWQNGAKTATYSGQTTVYSGYPQTVAVWMGGGRATYKGRICNPYLSSATVYTAALVRVVNQQQYLRQDTTKMPKTHIHLSTFFDSKPPANPRLLRNSYVAVPGFLVDAASQITVDVYLRVLKSKAASTLYVYWGPLYLGSITGYTDPTDSNYLVFQTRITIPSSLYMVLLPTNGLGGTISIGPVDASSGFDAEVRIWTYIQRPVELAPAGDYLYRDYYTKRFRETTLVFHDVVGSAPPQVALMADLEYIAMSDGNYMIILNTKPLVIGDWTGKTNFVKLRYYIKGFDSNSIPVGFSVAVGPVYKPGSNILLEILQYISAALSYYDLAKSTLDALKGARVQFPIVGYVTLLLSSYVSSISTNVIGYYDAGRGAAVMEFYTGGYNEPLTTYWGLFPSIRSVDTVVVTGVDLGLCDSISCYWFNIFSADGPSMPITTLGQGSVSGYVNAFPYRTLMCGIQEIPHIRDVDKCLRQYFR
;
A
#
# COMPACT_ATOMS: atom_id res chain seq x y z
N MET A 1 8.24 39.86 -57.00
CA MET A 1 8.12 40.67 -55.76
C MET A 1 6.67 40.91 -55.30
N ALA A 2 5.70 40.04 -55.64
CA ALA A 2 4.30 40.17 -55.18
C ALA A 2 3.83 39.04 -54.24
N VAL A 3 4.69 38.07 -53.92
CA VAL A 3 4.32 36.89 -53.09
C VAL A 3 4.84 36.99 -51.65
N VAL A 4 5.70 37.96 -51.34
CA VAL A 4 6.22 38.18 -49.97
C VAL A 4 5.28 39.09 -49.15
N GLY A 5 4.55 40.01 -49.79
CA GLY A 5 3.61 40.92 -49.11
C GLY A 5 2.32 40.25 -48.60
N LEU A 6 1.86 39.16 -49.23
CA LEU A 6 0.64 38.48 -48.81
C LEU A 6 0.82 37.59 -47.57
N ARG A 7 2.04 37.09 -47.30
CA ARG A 7 2.31 36.24 -46.12
C ARG A 7 2.42 37.05 -44.83
N LEU A 8 2.94 38.28 -44.89
CA LEU A 8 3.03 39.17 -43.72
C LEU A 8 1.65 39.66 -43.25
N GLY A 9 0.71 39.90 -44.16
CA GLY A 9 -0.66 40.28 -43.81
C GLY A 9 -1.43 39.17 -43.11
N TRP A 10 -1.28 37.91 -43.54
CA TRP A 10 -1.93 36.77 -42.89
C TRP A 10 -1.34 36.45 -41.53
N SER A 11 -0.03 36.59 -41.35
CA SER A 11 0.61 36.44 -40.04
C SER A 11 0.16 37.53 -39.07
N ALA A 12 -0.01 38.78 -39.52
CA ALA A 12 -0.51 39.87 -38.70
C ALA A 12 -1.99 39.69 -38.33
N VAL A 13 -2.82 39.18 -39.25
CA VAL A 13 -4.23 38.85 -38.98
C VAL A 13 -4.36 37.66 -38.04
N LEU A 14 -3.51 36.63 -38.16
CA LEU A 14 -3.45 35.50 -37.22
C LEU A 14 -2.94 35.91 -35.84
N LEU A 15 -1.99 36.85 -35.76
CA LEU A 15 -1.54 37.43 -34.50
C LEU A 15 -2.62 38.31 -33.86
N ALA A 16 -3.35 39.09 -34.66
CA ALA A 16 -4.46 39.90 -34.20
C ALA A 16 -5.65 39.02 -33.75
N LEU A 17 -5.93 37.91 -34.45
CA LEU A 17 -6.92 36.92 -34.03
C LEU A 17 -6.47 36.15 -32.79
N SER A 18 -5.19 35.81 -32.63
CA SER A 18 -4.69 35.16 -31.41
C SER A 18 -4.68 36.13 -30.22
N LEU A 19 -4.42 37.42 -30.44
CA LEU A 19 -4.56 38.48 -29.43
C LEU A 19 -6.04 38.78 -29.10
N LEU A 20 -6.96 38.71 -30.08
CA LEU A 20 -8.41 38.85 -29.85
C LEU A 20 -9.01 37.62 -29.16
N VAL A 21 -8.54 36.41 -29.48
CA VAL A 21 -8.92 35.18 -28.76
C VAL A 21 -8.32 35.18 -27.34
N ALA A 22 -7.08 35.65 -27.16
CA ALA A 22 -6.49 35.86 -25.84
C ALA A 22 -7.18 36.99 -25.05
N ALA A 23 -7.73 38.01 -25.70
CA ALA A 23 -8.51 39.06 -25.04
C ALA A 23 -9.96 38.64 -24.74
N ALA A 24 -10.56 37.78 -25.57
CA ALA A 24 -11.92 37.25 -25.37
C ALA A 24 -11.98 36.05 -24.41
N TYR A 25 -10.88 35.30 -24.25
CA TYR A 25 -10.75 34.18 -23.30
C TYR A 25 -9.77 34.41 -22.15
N GLY A 26 -9.15 35.60 -22.06
CA GLY A 26 -8.11 35.91 -21.08
C GLY A 26 -8.39 37.13 -20.21
N GLN A 27 -9.66 37.48 -19.98
CA GLN A 27 -10.00 38.19 -18.75
C GLN A 27 -10.23 37.15 -17.65
N PRO A 28 -9.38 37.07 -16.60
CA PRO A 28 -9.80 36.43 -15.37
C PRO A 28 -11.08 37.14 -14.91
N PRO A 29 -12.07 36.44 -14.35
CA PRO A 29 -13.28 37.09 -13.88
C PRO A 29 -12.91 38.20 -12.90
N GLY A 30 -12.99 39.44 -13.37
CA GLY A 30 -12.93 40.62 -12.54
C GLY A 30 -14.13 40.57 -11.61
N ASN A 31 -13.85 40.67 -10.31
CA ASN A 31 -14.81 40.74 -9.19
C ASN A 31 -15.43 39.42 -8.71
N THR A 32 -14.66 38.33 -8.66
CA THR A 32 -14.72 37.48 -7.46
C THR A 32 -13.76 38.06 -6.42
N PRO A 33 -14.15 38.25 -5.14
CA PRO A 33 -13.19 38.65 -4.12
C PRO A 33 -12.08 37.60 -4.14
N ALA A 34 -10.81 38.04 -4.24
CA ALA A 34 -9.65 37.16 -4.32
C ALA A 34 -9.84 35.95 -3.38
N ASP A 35 -9.86 34.75 -3.94
CA ASP A 35 -9.84 33.54 -3.10
C ASP A 35 -8.62 33.69 -2.19
N VAL A 36 -8.88 33.85 -0.90
CA VAL A 36 -7.79 33.89 0.07
C VAL A 36 -7.15 32.52 -0.02
N GLY A 37 -5.82 32.51 -0.24
CA GLY A 37 -5.05 31.27 -0.20
C GLY A 37 -5.12 30.62 1.18
N PHE A 38 -4.16 29.74 1.48
CA PHE A 38 -4.09 29.17 2.82
C PHE A 38 -3.96 30.27 3.88
N ILE A 39 -4.70 30.11 4.99
CA ILE A 39 -4.52 30.92 6.20
C ILE A 39 -3.71 30.09 7.18
N CYS A 40 -2.66 30.69 7.75
CA CYS A 40 -1.69 30.02 8.61
C CYS A 40 -1.74 30.56 10.04
N ALA A 41 -2.22 29.77 10.99
CA ALA A 41 -2.24 30.09 12.41
C ALA A 41 -1.31 29.14 13.18
N THR A 42 -0.79 29.60 14.31
CA THR A 42 0.00 28.74 15.19
C THR A 42 -0.91 27.80 16.00
N ALA A 43 -0.41 26.63 16.40
CA ALA A 43 -1.16 25.72 17.26
C ALA A 43 -1.49 26.37 18.61
N GLY A 44 -0.67 27.29 19.12
CA GLY A 44 -0.99 28.11 20.29
C GLY A 44 -2.21 29.00 20.06
N GLU A 45 -2.29 29.72 18.93
CA GLU A 45 -3.45 30.56 18.56
C GLU A 45 -4.73 29.74 18.37
N LEU A 46 -4.61 28.50 17.90
CA LEU A 46 -5.73 27.56 17.75
C LEU A 46 -6.02 26.78 19.06
N GLY A 47 -5.23 26.98 20.11
CA GLY A 47 -5.31 26.22 21.37
C GLY A 47 -5.11 24.71 21.20
N LEU A 48 -4.33 24.29 20.21
CA LEU A 48 -4.00 22.90 19.89
C LEU A 48 -2.60 22.50 20.42
N ALA A 49 -1.88 23.40 21.08
CA ALA A 49 -0.59 23.08 21.68
C ALA A 49 -0.74 21.93 22.70
N GLY A 50 0.14 20.93 22.62
CA GLY A 50 0.09 19.71 23.43
C GLY A 50 -0.71 18.56 22.82
N GLU A 51 -1.45 18.79 21.72
CA GLU A 51 -2.20 17.74 21.02
C GLU A 51 -1.32 16.99 20.02
N PRO A 52 -1.66 15.73 19.67
CA PRO A 52 -1.00 15.03 18.57
C PRO A 52 -1.32 15.73 17.23
N PRO A 53 -0.45 15.59 16.22
CA PRO A 53 -0.60 16.29 14.94
C PRO A 53 -1.76 15.77 14.09
N VAL A 54 -2.32 14.60 14.42
CA VAL A 54 -3.42 13.95 13.70
C VAL A 54 -4.75 14.48 14.20
N LEU A 55 -5.29 15.47 13.49
CA LEU A 55 -6.54 16.15 13.82
C LEU A 55 -7.43 16.21 12.58
N ALA A 56 -8.74 16.21 12.81
CA ALA A 56 -9.74 16.30 11.75
C ALA A 56 -10.25 17.72 11.61
N PHE A 57 -10.27 18.24 10.38
CA PHE A 57 -10.68 19.62 10.08
C PHE A 57 -11.85 19.70 9.10
N SER A 58 -12.78 20.60 9.39
CA SER A 58 -13.92 20.96 8.56
C SER A 58 -14.04 22.48 8.46
N VAL A 59 -14.43 23.00 7.29
CA VAL A 59 -14.67 24.43 7.07
C VAL A 59 -16.13 24.64 6.70
N PHE A 60 -16.68 25.78 7.13
CA PHE A 60 -18.03 26.16 6.74
C PHE A 60 -18.01 26.94 5.43
N GLU A 61 -18.63 26.40 4.38
CA GLU A 61 -18.71 27.06 3.08
C GLU A 61 -20.11 26.88 2.48
N LYS A 62 -20.72 27.98 2.02
CA LYS A 62 -22.02 27.94 1.31
C LYS A 62 -23.13 27.21 2.08
N GLY A 63 -23.17 27.37 3.40
CA GLY A 63 -24.24 26.81 4.23
C GLY A 63 -23.99 25.39 4.76
N VAL A 64 -22.88 24.75 4.41
CA VAL A 64 -22.56 23.37 4.81
C VAL A 64 -21.13 23.23 5.32
N TRP A 65 -20.93 22.24 6.20
CA TRP A 65 -19.60 21.82 6.68
C TRP A 65 -18.96 20.87 5.68
N LYS A 66 -17.74 21.19 5.25
CA LYS A 66 -16.99 20.42 4.24
C LYS A 66 -15.58 20.08 4.74
N PRO A 67 -14.97 18.98 4.27
CA PRO A 67 -13.57 18.68 4.55
C PRO A 67 -12.68 19.88 4.20
N ALA A 68 -11.81 20.27 5.13
CA ALA A 68 -10.87 21.37 4.91
C ALA A 68 -9.55 20.84 4.31
N GLU A 69 -8.84 21.61 3.50
CA GLU A 69 -7.46 21.25 3.16
C GLU A 69 -6.54 21.80 4.24
N VAL A 70 -5.79 20.95 4.95
CA VAL A 70 -5.01 21.35 6.14
C VAL A 70 -3.62 20.73 6.17
N PHE A 71 -2.64 21.58 6.49
CA PHE A 71 -1.24 21.24 6.64
C PHE A 71 -0.77 21.55 8.05
N VAL A 72 0.06 20.65 8.59
CA VAL A 72 0.86 20.86 9.79
C VAL A 72 2.31 21.01 9.36
N GLU A 73 2.96 22.05 9.86
CA GLU A 73 4.39 22.31 9.66
C GLU A 73 5.22 21.10 10.12
N PRO A 74 6.06 20.53 9.24
CA PRO A 74 6.95 19.43 9.61
C PRO A 74 8.19 19.90 10.36
N GLU A 75 8.83 18.95 11.04
CA GLU A 75 10.19 19.07 11.52
C GLU A 75 11.13 18.28 10.60
N ASP A 76 12.34 18.80 10.39
CA ASP A 76 13.37 18.08 9.66
C ASP A 76 13.93 16.94 10.54
N VAL A 77 13.99 15.74 9.96
CA VAL A 77 14.44 14.50 10.60
C VAL A 77 15.47 13.80 9.72
N ALA A 78 16.21 12.86 10.30
CA ALA A 78 16.98 11.88 9.55
C ALA A 78 16.30 10.51 9.62
N PHE A 79 16.00 9.90 8.49
CA PHE A 79 15.56 8.51 8.43
C PHE A 79 16.77 7.59 8.35
N LEU A 80 16.77 6.60 9.23
CA LEU A 80 17.71 5.50 9.28
C LEU A 80 17.08 4.30 8.58
N LEU A 81 17.26 4.22 7.26
CA LEU A 81 16.68 3.19 6.41
C LEU A 81 17.37 1.85 6.69
N VAL A 82 16.70 1.00 7.48
CA VAL A 82 17.25 -0.28 7.94
C VAL A 82 17.86 -1.14 6.83
N PRO A 83 17.22 -1.33 5.65
CA PRO A 83 17.77 -2.20 4.61
C PRO A 83 19.14 -1.75 4.07
N LEU A 84 19.43 -0.44 4.16
CA LEU A 84 20.68 0.15 3.69
C LEU A 84 21.75 0.25 4.78
N LEU A 85 21.33 0.41 6.04
CA LEU A 85 22.26 0.53 7.18
C LEU A 85 22.88 -0.80 7.58
N THR A 86 22.28 -1.92 7.21
CA THR A 86 22.79 -3.27 7.46
C THR A 86 23.69 -3.76 6.35
N GLY A 87 24.49 -2.88 5.74
CA GLY A 87 25.25 -3.23 4.55
C GLY A 87 26.53 -2.44 4.34
N ASP A 88 27.26 -2.81 3.29
CA ASP A 88 28.56 -2.26 2.83
C ASP A 88 28.67 -0.73 2.65
N GLU A 89 27.57 -0.02 2.38
CA GLU A 89 27.54 1.45 2.21
C GLU A 89 26.46 2.06 3.11
N PRO A 90 26.61 1.96 4.44
CA PRO A 90 25.57 2.36 5.38
C PRO A 90 25.26 3.87 5.25
N GLU A 91 26.16 4.69 4.70
CA GLU A 91 25.96 6.11 4.43
C GLU A 91 24.76 6.45 3.55
N LYS A 92 24.37 5.55 2.66
CA LYS A 92 23.17 5.73 1.84
C LYS A 92 21.89 5.51 2.64
N GLY A 93 21.97 4.84 3.79
CA GLY A 93 20.85 4.57 4.68
C GLY A 93 20.44 5.74 5.56
N VAL A 94 21.24 6.82 5.63
CA VAL A 94 20.89 8.03 6.38
C VAL A 94 20.34 9.08 5.43
N VAL A 95 19.01 9.21 5.40
CA VAL A 95 18.30 10.08 4.44
C VAL A 95 17.62 11.23 5.17
N GLN A 96 17.80 12.46 4.70
CA GLN A 96 17.06 13.60 5.24
C GLN A 96 15.59 13.52 4.83
N GLY A 97 14.70 13.83 5.76
CA GLY A 97 13.28 13.84 5.51
C GLY A 97 12.53 14.72 6.49
N GLN A 98 11.21 14.59 6.50
CA GLN A 98 10.31 15.39 7.31
C GLN A 98 9.23 14.53 7.94
N LEU A 99 8.86 14.85 9.18
CA LEU A 99 7.72 14.28 9.88
C LEU A 99 6.96 15.41 10.58
N PRO A 100 5.63 15.32 10.76
CA PRO A 100 4.95 16.25 11.64
C PRO A 100 5.43 16.05 13.08
N PRO A 101 5.54 17.13 13.88
CA PRO A 101 5.98 17.03 15.26
C PRO A 101 5.06 16.07 16.03
N PRO A 102 5.59 15.19 16.90
CA PRO A 102 4.78 14.20 17.61
C PRO A 102 3.76 14.83 18.56
N VAL A 103 4.05 16.05 19.00
CA VAL A 103 3.19 16.91 19.81
C VAL A 103 3.27 18.32 19.23
N LEU A 104 2.12 18.95 18.99
CA LEU A 104 2.06 20.31 18.49
C LEU A 104 2.64 21.29 19.52
N LYS A 105 3.67 22.03 19.14
CA LYS A 105 4.26 23.11 19.96
C LYS A 105 3.46 24.39 19.77
N ASN A 106 3.59 25.35 20.67
CA ASN A 106 2.85 26.61 20.56
C ASN A 106 3.09 27.32 19.23
N GLU A 107 4.33 27.26 18.74
CA GLU A 107 4.82 27.86 17.51
C GLU A 107 4.54 27.03 16.25
N THR A 108 4.11 25.77 16.38
CA THR A 108 3.87 24.90 15.21
C THR A 108 2.80 25.52 14.32
N THR A 109 3.15 25.78 13.05
CA THR A 109 2.23 26.41 12.10
C THR A 109 1.24 25.39 11.55
N ILE A 110 -0.04 25.74 11.56
CA ILE A 110 -1.14 24.97 10.96
C ILE A 110 -1.81 25.86 9.93
N CYS A 111 -1.84 25.42 8.68
CA CYS A 111 -2.50 26.18 7.62
C CYS A 111 -3.65 25.42 7.01
N PHE A 112 -4.74 26.13 6.78
CA PHE A 112 -5.95 25.57 6.23
C PHE A 112 -6.51 26.46 5.13
N LYS A 113 -7.19 25.85 4.16
CA LYS A 113 -7.93 26.61 3.15
C LYS A 113 -9.26 27.07 3.74
N PRO A 114 -9.53 28.39 3.81
CA PRO A 114 -10.72 28.90 4.45
C PRO A 114 -11.99 28.65 3.62
N GLY A 115 -13.11 28.39 4.29
CA GLY A 115 -14.46 28.40 3.69
C GLY A 115 -15.20 29.70 3.99
N ARG A 116 -15.88 30.29 2.99
CA ARG A 116 -16.68 31.50 3.18
C ARG A 116 -18.06 31.19 3.74
N GLY A 117 -18.41 31.83 4.85
CA GLY A 117 -19.75 31.82 5.44
C GLY A 117 -19.73 31.80 6.97
N ALA A 118 -20.87 32.13 7.56
CA ALA A 118 -21.10 32.01 8.99
C ALA A 118 -21.93 30.75 9.29
N PRO A 119 -21.50 29.89 10.23
CA PRO A 119 -22.17 28.63 10.52
C PRO A 119 -23.56 28.89 11.09
N ARG A 120 -24.57 28.47 10.32
CA ARG A 120 -25.98 28.40 10.78
C ARG A 120 -26.39 26.98 11.17
N ALA A 121 -25.63 25.99 10.70
CA ALA A 121 -25.81 24.58 11.03
C ALA A 121 -24.89 24.19 12.18
N LYS A 122 -25.38 23.35 13.09
CA LYS A 122 -24.56 22.78 14.18
C LYS A 122 -23.34 22.07 13.59
N PRO A 123 -22.16 22.17 14.23
CA PRO A 123 -21.00 21.40 13.81
C PRO A 123 -21.30 19.89 13.72
N PRO A 124 -20.68 19.18 12.76
CA PRO A 124 -20.96 17.77 12.48
C PRO A 124 -20.42 16.80 13.54
N ALA A 125 -19.70 17.28 14.55
CA ALA A 125 -19.15 16.51 15.66
C ALA A 125 -18.95 17.40 16.90
N GLU A 126 -18.58 16.80 18.03
CA GLU A 126 -18.02 17.54 19.16
C GLU A 126 -16.57 17.95 18.87
N GLY A 127 -16.15 19.12 19.34
CA GLY A 127 -14.82 19.65 19.03
C GLY A 127 -14.69 21.15 19.26
N LYS A 128 -13.60 21.69 18.72
CA LYS A 128 -13.20 23.09 18.85
C LYS A 128 -13.56 23.85 17.58
N LEU A 129 -14.19 25.01 17.75
CA LEU A 129 -14.45 25.96 16.66
C LEU A 129 -13.42 27.09 16.72
N ALA A 130 -12.66 27.28 15.66
CA ALA A 130 -11.79 28.43 15.46
C ALA A 130 -12.47 29.44 14.52
N VAL A 131 -12.66 30.66 15.02
CA VAL A 131 -13.14 31.81 14.27
C VAL A 131 -11.93 32.66 13.90
N VAL A 132 -11.68 32.79 12.61
CA VAL A 132 -10.44 33.35 12.08
C VAL A 132 -10.77 34.55 11.22
N LYS A 133 -10.18 35.72 11.53
CA LYS A 133 -10.40 36.95 10.79
C LYS A 133 -9.23 37.23 9.86
N LYS A 134 -9.51 37.51 8.59
CA LYS A 134 -8.48 37.94 7.63
C LYS A 134 -9.03 38.93 6.62
N ARG A 135 -8.35 40.07 6.46
CA ARG A 135 -8.72 41.14 5.50
C ARG A 135 -10.18 41.61 5.68
N GLY A 136 -10.64 41.68 6.94
CA GLY A 136 -12.00 42.09 7.29
C GLY A 136 -13.05 40.97 7.22
N GLU A 137 -12.75 39.83 6.62
CA GLU A 137 -13.62 38.66 6.52
C GLU A 137 -13.46 37.72 7.71
N VAL A 138 -14.52 36.97 8.03
CA VAL A 138 -14.54 35.99 9.14
C VAL A 138 -14.78 34.59 8.59
N TYR A 139 -13.87 33.69 8.95
CA TYR A 139 -13.84 32.29 8.53
C TYR A 139 -14.03 31.38 9.74
N HIS A 140 -14.64 30.21 9.50
CA HIS A 140 -14.96 29.26 10.56
C HIS A 140 -14.35 27.89 10.23
N VAL A 141 -13.50 27.42 11.14
CA VAL A 141 -12.81 26.14 11.04
C VAL A 141 -13.17 25.30 12.26
N PHE A 142 -13.75 24.14 12.02
CA PHE A 142 -14.09 23.20 13.07
C PHE A 142 -13.05 22.08 13.12
N ILE A 143 -12.57 21.79 14.32
CA ILE A 143 -11.42 20.93 14.60
C ILE A 143 -11.85 19.90 15.62
N THR A 144 -11.60 18.62 15.34
CA THR A 144 -11.92 17.54 16.26
C THR A 144 -10.88 16.42 16.18
N ARG A 145 -11.02 15.40 17.04
CA ARG A 145 -10.22 14.19 16.94
C ARG A 145 -10.74 13.30 15.80
N PRO A 146 -9.88 12.60 15.06
CA PRO A 146 -10.28 11.73 13.94
C PRO A 146 -11.38 10.73 14.28
N GLU A 147 -11.39 10.19 15.51
CA GLU A 147 -12.35 9.19 15.97
C GLU A 147 -13.77 9.74 16.12
N ALA A 148 -13.89 11.04 16.41
CA ALA A 148 -15.18 11.71 16.56
C ALA A 148 -15.70 12.31 15.23
N ALA A 149 -14.92 12.22 14.15
CA ALA A 149 -15.17 12.93 12.90
C ALA A 149 -15.90 12.04 11.87
N PRO A 150 -17.13 12.40 11.44
CA PRO A 150 -17.74 11.81 10.25
C PRO A 150 -16.88 12.06 9.00
N HIS A 151 -16.36 10.99 8.41
CA HIS A 151 -15.33 11.07 7.35
C HIS A 151 -15.74 11.89 6.11
N ALA A 152 -17.04 11.98 5.81
CA ALA A 152 -17.54 12.76 4.69
C ALA A 152 -17.40 14.30 4.87
N ASN A 153 -17.32 14.77 6.12
CA ASN A 153 -17.31 16.21 6.45
C ASN A 153 -15.95 16.73 6.90
N PHE A 154 -14.99 15.84 7.12
CA PHE A 154 -13.67 16.16 7.64
C PHE A 154 -12.57 15.60 6.75
N SER A 155 -11.43 16.27 6.76
CA SER A 155 -10.16 15.69 6.33
C SER A 155 -9.24 15.53 7.54
N ILE A 156 -8.29 14.60 7.44
CA ILE A 156 -7.20 14.49 8.41
C ILE A 156 -6.07 15.42 7.98
N SER A 157 -5.53 16.19 8.94
CA SER A 157 -4.34 17.02 8.74
C SER A 157 -3.22 16.24 8.07
N GLN A 158 -2.61 16.87 7.07
CA GLN A 158 -1.46 16.31 6.36
C GLN A 158 -0.18 17.04 6.78
N MET A 159 0.96 16.40 6.60
CA MET A 159 2.24 17.06 6.70
C MET A 159 2.45 17.96 5.46
N GLY A 160 2.97 19.17 5.65
CA GLY A 160 3.50 19.94 4.53
C GLY A 160 3.94 21.34 4.89
N LYS A 161 4.54 22.03 3.92
CA LYS A 161 4.99 23.42 4.03
C LYS A 161 4.04 24.35 3.27
N PRO A 162 2.98 24.83 3.90
CA PRO A 162 2.08 25.81 3.29
C PRO A 162 2.73 27.20 3.28
N GLN A 163 2.70 27.85 2.12
CA GLN A 163 2.80 29.31 2.02
C GLN A 163 1.38 29.85 2.18
N GLY A 164 1.13 30.57 3.27
CA GLY A 164 -0.17 31.15 3.55
C GLY A 164 -0.05 32.43 4.36
N GLU A 165 -1.13 33.19 4.41
CA GLU A 165 -1.15 34.45 5.14
C GLU A 165 -1.48 34.22 6.62
N ARG A 166 -0.77 34.89 7.50
CA ARG A 166 -1.11 34.90 8.92
C ARG A 166 -2.47 35.60 9.12
N PRO A 167 -3.39 35.06 9.94
CA PRO A 167 -4.66 35.73 10.26
C PRO A 167 -4.43 37.03 11.03
N ASP A 168 -5.41 37.93 10.95
CA ASP A 168 -5.40 39.17 11.71
C ASP A 168 -5.89 38.95 13.15
N GLU A 169 -6.78 37.97 13.37
CA GLU A 169 -7.31 37.59 14.67
C GLU A 169 -7.75 36.11 14.66
N VAL A 170 -7.57 35.40 15.78
CA VAL A 170 -8.07 34.04 15.99
C VAL A 170 -8.79 33.99 17.35
N LYS A 171 -10.03 33.49 17.36
CA LYS A 171 -10.77 33.16 18.58
C LYS A 171 -11.18 31.70 18.54
N THR A 172 -11.10 31.03 19.67
CA THR A 172 -11.47 29.61 19.77
C THR A 172 -12.55 29.40 20.81
N GLU A 173 -13.52 28.55 20.49
CA GLU A 173 -14.60 28.15 21.38
C GLU A 173 -14.70 26.62 21.43
N GLY A 174 -15.13 26.11 22.58
CA GLY A 174 -15.22 24.67 22.85
C GLY A 174 -13.86 24.03 23.17
N ALA A 175 -13.90 22.71 23.34
CA ALA A 175 -12.73 21.90 23.65
C ALA A 175 -12.72 20.67 22.74
N LEU A 176 -11.54 20.12 22.50
CA LEU A 176 -11.44 18.82 21.85
C LEU A 176 -12.04 17.76 22.79
N PRO A 177 -12.74 16.75 22.24
CA PRO A 177 -13.23 15.64 23.05
C PRO A 177 -12.05 14.95 23.75
N LYS A 178 -12.26 14.45 24.97
CA LYS A 178 -11.25 13.63 25.65
C LYS A 178 -11.01 12.37 24.81
N GLY A 179 -9.75 12.05 24.54
CA GLY A 179 -9.39 10.82 23.83
C GLY A 179 -9.80 9.61 24.68
N GLY A 180 -10.62 8.73 24.12
CA GLY A 180 -11.18 7.60 24.85
C GLY A 180 -12.51 7.15 24.27
N GLY A 181 -12.52 6.83 22.98
CA GLY A 181 -13.55 5.92 22.48
C GLY A 181 -13.11 4.51 22.87
N GLU A 182 -13.86 3.86 23.76
CA GLU A 182 -13.77 2.41 23.90
C GLU A 182 -13.89 1.83 22.49
N ALA A 183 -12.92 1.01 22.09
CA ALA A 183 -13.10 0.20 20.90
C ALA A 183 -14.35 -0.64 21.15
N GLU A 184 -15.46 -0.30 20.50
CA GLU A 184 -16.66 -1.13 20.53
C GLU A 184 -16.21 -2.51 20.07
N ALA A 185 -16.17 -3.45 21.01
CA ALA A 185 -16.06 -4.86 20.70
C ALA A 185 -17.36 -5.23 19.97
N GLN A 186 -17.36 -5.04 18.65
CA GLN A 186 -18.43 -5.49 17.78
C GLN A 186 -18.36 -7.02 17.72
N LEU A 187 -19.00 -7.66 18.68
CA LEU A 187 -19.59 -8.98 18.54
C LEU A 187 -20.83 -8.83 17.65
N THR A 188 -20.62 -8.60 16.36
CA THR A 188 -21.69 -8.64 15.35
C THR A 188 -21.39 -9.72 14.34
N THR A 189 -22.44 -10.44 13.96
CA THR A 189 -22.51 -11.47 12.92
C THR A 189 -22.24 -10.94 11.49
N GLY A 190 -21.54 -9.79 11.36
CA GLY A 190 -21.16 -9.14 10.11
C GLY A 190 -19.94 -8.21 10.31
N MET A 191 -19.12 -8.07 9.27
CA MET A 191 -17.83 -7.35 9.27
C MET A 191 -17.98 -5.90 8.84
N THR A 192 -17.31 -4.99 9.55
CA THR A 192 -17.09 -3.60 9.12
C THR A 192 -15.65 -3.44 8.66
N TYR A 193 -15.44 -2.95 7.44
CA TYR A 193 -14.11 -2.73 6.89
C TYR A 193 -14.05 -1.51 5.98
N TRP A 194 -12.82 -1.06 5.74
CA TRP A 194 -12.49 -0.12 4.69
C TRP A 194 -11.66 -0.81 3.63
N ALA A 195 -11.82 -0.38 2.38
CA ALA A 195 -11.03 -0.85 1.26
C ALA A 195 -10.75 0.29 0.29
N SER A 196 -9.57 0.27 -0.33
CA SER A 196 -9.23 1.11 -1.45
C SER A 196 -8.71 0.27 -2.61
N PHE A 197 -9.09 0.66 -3.82
CA PHE A 197 -8.67 -0.02 -5.04
C PHE A 197 -8.51 0.97 -6.18
N LYS A 198 -7.56 0.68 -7.07
CA LYS A 198 -7.24 1.52 -8.22
C LYS A 198 -8.29 1.36 -9.32
N LEU A 199 -8.62 2.45 -10.01
CA LEU A 199 -9.59 2.46 -11.11
C LEU A 199 -8.84 2.38 -12.45
N TYR A 200 -8.63 1.18 -12.99
CA TYR A 200 -7.64 0.90 -14.04
C TYR A 200 -7.71 1.75 -15.33
N SER A 201 -8.89 1.96 -15.90
CA SER A 201 -9.11 2.77 -17.11
C SER A 201 -8.80 4.25 -16.87
N SER A 202 -8.73 4.67 -15.60
CA SER A 202 -8.34 6.03 -15.21
C SER A 202 -7.03 6.12 -14.41
N PHE A 203 -6.48 5.00 -13.94
CA PHE A 203 -5.26 4.97 -13.14
C PHE A 203 -4.02 5.14 -14.01
N ASN A 204 -3.09 6.00 -13.58
CA ASN A 204 -1.86 6.33 -14.30
C ASN A 204 -2.11 6.78 -15.74
N LYS A 205 -3.18 7.56 -15.96
CA LYS A 205 -3.51 8.11 -17.28
C LYS A 205 -2.89 9.48 -17.46
N VAL A 206 -2.23 9.68 -18.60
CA VAL A 206 -1.80 11.00 -19.05
C VAL A 206 -2.95 11.66 -19.82
N LEU A 207 -3.48 12.76 -19.29
CA LEU A 207 -4.57 13.52 -19.85
C LEU A 207 -4.05 14.79 -20.51
N GLY A 208 -4.24 14.92 -21.82
CA GLY A 208 -4.06 16.18 -22.54
C GLY A 208 -5.15 17.21 -22.19
N LEU A 209 -5.07 18.39 -22.80
CA LEU A 209 -6.03 19.47 -22.62
C LEU A 209 -7.47 18.99 -22.90
N GLY A 210 -8.36 19.21 -21.92
CA GLY A 210 -9.78 18.86 -22.02
C GLY A 210 -10.08 17.37 -22.06
N GLN A 211 -9.06 16.51 -22.00
CA GLN A 211 -9.24 15.07 -22.02
C GLN A 211 -9.74 14.58 -20.66
N CYS A 212 -10.55 13.53 -20.72
CA CYS A 212 -11.11 12.87 -19.56
C CYS A 212 -10.69 11.41 -19.51
N ALA A 213 -10.34 10.94 -18.32
CA ALA A 213 -10.34 9.52 -18.01
C ALA A 213 -11.73 9.14 -17.51
N VAL A 214 -12.31 8.08 -18.08
CA VAL A 214 -13.57 7.49 -17.63
C VAL A 214 -13.26 6.39 -16.63
N PHE A 215 -14.19 6.08 -15.74
CA PHE A 215 -14.14 4.91 -14.86
C PHE A 215 -15.53 4.39 -14.60
N GLU A 216 -15.61 3.11 -14.27
CA GLU A 216 -16.83 2.47 -13.81
C GLU A 216 -16.45 1.42 -12.77
N PHE A 217 -16.99 1.54 -11.56
CA PHE A 217 -16.81 0.58 -10.49
C PHE A 217 -18.08 0.49 -9.68
N ASP A 218 -18.25 -0.62 -8.99
CA ASP A 218 -19.49 -0.79 -8.26
C ASP A 218 -19.40 -1.46 -6.90
N VAL A 219 -20.40 -1.21 -6.05
CA VAL A 219 -20.30 -1.35 -4.59
C VAL A 219 -21.46 -2.16 -3.99
N PRO A 220 -21.22 -2.95 -2.92
CA PRO A 220 -22.25 -3.79 -2.29
C PRO A 220 -23.34 -2.98 -1.57
N ALA A 221 -24.42 -3.66 -1.17
CA ALA A 221 -25.55 -3.03 -0.48
C ALA A 221 -25.16 -2.48 0.89
N GLU A 222 -24.22 -3.15 1.52
CA GLU A 222 -23.63 -2.90 2.83
C GLU A 222 -22.64 -1.72 2.82
N THR A 223 -22.41 -1.08 1.67
CA THR A 223 -21.56 0.11 1.57
C THR A 223 -22.19 1.25 2.37
N ALA A 224 -21.52 1.69 3.42
CA ALA A 224 -21.92 2.89 4.16
C ALA A 224 -21.52 4.16 3.42
N ASP A 225 -20.34 4.17 2.80
CA ASP A 225 -19.82 5.31 2.04
C ASP A 225 -18.87 4.87 0.93
N ALA A 226 -18.82 5.67 -0.13
CA ALA A 226 -17.86 5.56 -1.22
C ALA A 226 -17.28 6.93 -1.59
N ALA A 227 -16.01 6.98 -1.96
CA ALA A 227 -15.32 8.17 -2.40
C ALA A 227 -14.45 7.92 -3.64
N LEU A 228 -14.36 8.95 -4.49
CA LEU A 228 -13.36 9.03 -5.55
C LEU A 228 -12.14 9.75 -5.00
N VAL A 229 -10.96 9.14 -5.15
CA VAL A 229 -9.70 9.66 -4.60
C VAL A 229 -8.67 9.80 -5.71
N LEU A 230 -8.00 10.94 -5.73
CA LEU A 230 -6.79 11.18 -6.51
C LEU A 230 -5.58 10.87 -5.64
N LEU A 231 -4.76 9.91 -6.05
CA LEU A 231 -3.61 9.45 -5.28
C LEU A 231 -2.38 10.32 -5.51
N GLY A 232 -1.43 10.25 -4.57
CA GLY A 232 -0.09 10.80 -4.72
C GLY A 232 0.58 10.34 -6.01
N GLY A 233 1.36 11.23 -6.62
CA GLY A 233 1.85 11.09 -7.98
C GLY A 233 0.95 11.76 -9.03
N THR A 234 -0.32 12.06 -8.70
CA THR A 234 -1.16 12.90 -9.56
C THR A 234 -0.51 14.28 -9.71
N THR A 235 -0.44 14.78 -10.95
CA THR A 235 0.14 16.09 -11.23
C THR A 235 -0.61 17.17 -10.43
N PRO A 236 0.07 18.06 -9.71
CA PRO A 236 -0.62 19.13 -8.99
C PRO A 236 -1.43 20.02 -9.95
N GLY A 237 -2.66 20.33 -9.58
CA GLY A 237 -3.61 21.07 -10.41
C GLY A 237 -5.07 20.84 -10.02
N THR A 238 -5.97 21.58 -10.66
CA THR A 238 -7.43 21.42 -10.46
C THR A 238 -8.03 20.49 -11.51
N TYR A 239 -8.84 19.55 -11.08
CA TYR A 239 -9.49 18.57 -11.93
C TYR A 239 -10.99 18.70 -11.81
N SER A 240 -11.71 18.62 -12.92
CA SER A 240 -13.17 18.50 -12.88
C SER A 240 -13.57 17.04 -12.81
N TYR A 241 -14.51 16.71 -11.94
CA TYR A 241 -15.08 15.36 -11.84
C TYR A 241 -16.58 15.38 -12.18
N TYR A 242 -17.06 14.27 -12.72
CA TYR A 242 -18.48 13.99 -12.94
C TYR A 242 -18.71 12.51 -12.66
N VAL A 243 -19.61 12.19 -11.73
CA VAL A 243 -19.92 10.82 -11.33
C VAL A 243 -21.42 10.64 -11.23
N GLU A 244 -21.93 9.57 -11.84
CA GLU A 244 -23.31 9.16 -11.77
C GLU A 244 -23.44 7.94 -10.89
N LYS A 245 -24.45 7.96 -10.02
CA LYS A 245 -24.85 6.81 -9.21
C LYS A 245 -26.03 6.13 -9.87
N TRP A 246 -25.87 4.84 -10.15
CA TRP A 246 -26.87 4.00 -10.79
C TRP A 246 -27.32 2.90 -9.84
N GLN A 247 -28.61 2.71 -9.67
CA GLN A 247 -29.19 1.65 -8.84
C GLN A 247 -30.29 0.95 -9.63
N ASN A 248 -30.24 -0.38 -9.70
CA ASN A 248 -31.21 -1.19 -10.46
C ASN A 248 -31.42 -0.72 -11.92
N GLY A 249 -30.33 -0.30 -12.58
CA GLY A 249 -30.37 0.18 -13.97
C GLY A 249 -30.87 1.61 -14.16
N ALA A 250 -31.23 2.33 -13.09
CA ALA A 250 -31.67 3.72 -13.14
C ALA A 250 -30.66 4.66 -12.47
N LYS A 251 -30.44 5.85 -13.04
CA LYS A 251 -29.61 6.89 -12.43
C LYS A 251 -30.36 7.52 -11.25
N THR A 252 -29.77 7.48 -10.05
CA THR A 252 -30.38 8.00 -8.82
C THR A 252 -29.71 9.28 -8.31
N ALA A 253 -28.45 9.52 -8.63
CA ALA A 253 -27.75 10.75 -8.27
C ALA A 253 -26.66 11.14 -9.28
N THR A 254 -26.24 12.40 -9.24
CA THR A 254 -25.12 12.93 -10.02
C THR A 254 -24.29 13.85 -9.13
N TYR A 255 -22.98 13.61 -9.13
CA TYR A 255 -21.98 14.36 -8.39
C TYR A 255 -21.04 15.01 -9.38
N SER A 256 -20.93 16.34 -9.35
CA SER A 256 -20.00 17.06 -10.21
C SER A 256 -19.38 18.23 -9.48
N GLY A 257 -18.17 18.59 -9.90
CA GLY A 257 -17.42 19.66 -9.26
C GLY A 257 -15.98 19.70 -9.71
N GLN A 258 -15.19 20.43 -8.94
CA GLN A 258 -13.75 20.55 -9.11
C GLN A 258 -13.04 20.16 -7.82
N THR A 259 -11.87 19.56 -7.95
CA THR A 259 -10.99 19.21 -6.84
C THR A 259 -9.57 19.68 -7.15
N THR A 260 -8.83 20.16 -6.15
CA THR A 260 -7.46 20.65 -6.34
C THR A 260 -6.48 19.67 -5.71
N VAL A 261 -5.51 19.20 -6.49
CA VAL A 261 -4.38 18.40 -6.03
C VAL A 261 -3.20 19.34 -5.80
N TYR A 262 -2.66 19.37 -4.59
CA TYR A 262 -1.50 20.18 -4.26
C TYR A 262 -0.22 19.34 -4.33
N SER A 263 0.91 20.02 -4.55
CA SER A 263 2.21 19.37 -4.47
C SER A 263 2.43 18.76 -3.08
N GLY A 264 2.94 17.52 -3.04
CA GLY A 264 3.25 16.82 -1.80
C GLY A 264 2.06 16.18 -1.08
N TYR A 265 0.83 16.31 -1.61
CA TYR A 265 -0.33 15.61 -1.03
C TYR A 265 -0.26 14.11 -1.34
N PRO A 266 -0.36 13.24 -0.32
CA PRO A 266 -0.34 11.79 -0.54
C PRO A 266 -1.65 11.30 -1.17
N GLN A 267 -2.74 12.05 -1.01
CA GLN A 267 -4.04 11.83 -1.65
C GLN A 267 -4.93 13.07 -1.55
N THR A 268 -5.91 13.18 -2.45
CA THR A 268 -7.00 14.15 -2.40
C THR A 268 -8.32 13.43 -2.64
N VAL A 269 -9.26 13.52 -1.70
CA VAL A 269 -10.62 13.05 -1.94
C VAL A 269 -11.32 14.03 -2.88
N ALA A 270 -11.68 13.56 -4.08
CA ALA A 270 -12.37 14.37 -5.06
C ALA A 270 -13.84 14.57 -4.68
N VAL A 271 -14.53 13.49 -4.26
CA VAL A 271 -15.93 13.54 -3.87
C VAL A 271 -16.35 12.32 -3.04
N TRP A 272 -17.17 12.55 -2.02
CA TRP A 272 -17.94 11.51 -1.33
C TRP A 272 -19.30 11.31 -2.00
N MET A 273 -19.65 10.06 -2.30
CA MET A 273 -20.81 9.67 -3.11
C MET A 273 -21.88 8.92 -2.30
N GLY A 274 -21.67 8.77 -0.99
CA GLY A 274 -22.58 8.09 -0.07
C GLY A 274 -22.63 6.57 -0.27
N GLY A 275 -23.45 5.92 0.55
CA GLY A 275 -23.60 4.47 0.60
C GLY A 275 -24.76 3.86 -0.19
N GLY A 276 -24.98 2.57 0.02
CA GLY A 276 -25.99 1.74 -0.61
C GLY A 276 -25.51 1.11 -1.92
N ARG A 277 -26.15 -0.01 -2.28
CA ARG A 277 -25.88 -0.77 -3.51
C ARG A 277 -25.95 0.15 -4.72
N ALA A 278 -24.87 0.30 -5.47
CA ALA A 278 -24.86 1.19 -6.63
C ALA A 278 -23.72 0.86 -7.59
N THR A 279 -23.93 1.24 -8.85
CA THR A 279 -22.89 1.38 -9.86
C THR A 279 -22.49 2.83 -10.04
N TYR A 280 -21.20 3.12 -9.89
CA TYR A 280 -20.65 4.45 -10.10
C TYR A 280 -19.98 4.52 -11.46
N LYS A 281 -20.50 5.38 -12.34
CA LYS A 281 -19.93 5.66 -13.66
C LYS A 281 -19.47 7.10 -13.68
N GLY A 282 -18.24 7.39 -14.05
CA GLY A 282 -17.74 8.75 -13.96
C GLY A 282 -16.57 9.05 -14.85
N ARG A 283 -16.12 10.29 -14.75
CA ARG A 283 -14.94 10.80 -15.41
C ARG A 283 -14.23 11.86 -14.59
N ILE A 284 -12.91 11.89 -14.72
CA ILE A 284 -12.04 12.98 -14.27
C ILE A 284 -11.43 13.61 -15.51
N CYS A 285 -11.55 14.93 -15.63
CA CYS A 285 -11.03 15.68 -16.77
C CYS A 285 -9.98 16.69 -16.34
N ASN A 286 -8.99 16.88 -17.19
CA ASN A 286 -7.98 17.93 -17.07
C ASN A 286 -8.46 19.19 -17.81
N PRO A 287 -8.87 20.26 -17.11
CA PRO A 287 -9.31 21.50 -17.74
C PRO A 287 -8.14 22.40 -18.20
N TYR A 288 -6.87 22.07 -17.89
CA TYR A 288 -5.71 22.95 -18.10
C TYR A 288 -4.92 22.66 -19.39
N LEU A 289 -4.11 23.65 -19.78
CA LEU A 289 -3.34 23.71 -21.03
C LEU A 289 -2.17 22.71 -21.14
N SER A 290 -1.76 22.06 -20.04
CA SER A 290 -0.65 21.11 -20.02
C SER A 290 -1.14 19.68 -19.76
N SER A 291 -0.42 18.70 -20.31
CA SER A 291 -0.66 17.29 -19.99
C SER A 291 -0.49 17.03 -18.50
N ALA A 292 -1.39 16.25 -17.91
CA ALA A 292 -1.37 15.92 -16.49
C ALA A 292 -1.58 14.42 -16.30
N THR A 293 -0.78 13.80 -15.44
CA THR A 293 -0.96 12.40 -15.07
C THR A 293 -1.91 12.30 -13.88
N VAL A 294 -2.92 11.45 -13.98
CA VAL A 294 -3.88 11.18 -12.90
C VAL A 294 -3.75 9.75 -12.39
N TYR A 295 -3.75 9.60 -11.07
CA TYR A 295 -3.79 8.31 -10.39
C TYR A 295 -5.08 8.24 -9.58
N THR A 296 -6.00 7.39 -10.00
CA THR A 296 -7.36 7.35 -9.46
C THR A 296 -7.60 6.06 -8.68
N ALA A 297 -8.31 6.21 -7.57
CA ALA A 297 -8.78 5.10 -6.75
C ALA A 297 -10.19 5.37 -6.25
N ALA A 298 -10.87 4.30 -5.86
CA ALA A 298 -12.02 4.38 -5.00
C ALA A 298 -11.61 4.05 -3.57
N LEU A 299 -12.29 4.67 -2.61
CA LEU A 299 -12.24 4.34 -1.19
C LEU A 299 -13.67 4.00 -0.76
N VAL A 300 -13.85 2.84 -0.17
CA VAL A 300 -15.17 2.36 0.29
C VAL A 300 -15.12 1.98 1.76
N ARG A 301 -16.22 2.28 2.46
CA ARG A 301 -16.49 1.79 3.80
C ARG A 301 -17.70 0.88 3.72
N VAL A 302 -17.56 -0.35 4.20
CA VAL A 302 -18.62 -1.36 4.21
C VAL A 302 -18.91 -1.74 5.66
N VAL A 303 -20.19 -1.86 6.01
CA VAL A 303 -20.64 -2.14 7.38
C VAL A 303 -21.48 -3.40 7.43
N ASN A 304 -21.27 -4.23 8.45
CA ASN A 304 -22.07 -5.44 8.72
C ASN A 304 -22.15 -6.43 7.55
N GLN A 305 -21.10 -6.54 6.73
CA GLN A 305 -21.10 -7.50 5.62
C GLN A 305 -20.84 -8.93 6.11
N GLN A 306 -21.67 -9.87 5.69
CA GLN A 306 -21.45 -11.30 5.93
C GLN A 306 -20.34 -11.81 5.00
N GLN A 307 -19.09 -11.78 5.46
CA GLN A 307 -17.94 -12.30 4.73
C GLN A 307 -16.98 -13.02 5.68
N TYR A 308 -16.20 -13.93 5.11
CA TYR A 308 -15.13 -14.60 5.81
C TYR A 308 -13.98 -13.64 6.09
N LEU A 309 -13.39 -13.79 7.27
CA LEU A 309 -12.20 -13.08 7.69
C LEU A 309 -10.96 -13.73 7.08
N ARG A 310 -10.05 -12.90 6.58
CA ARG A 310 -8.65 -13.28 6.45
C ARG A 310 -7.76 -12.41 7.31
N GLN A 311 -6.70 -13.02 7.81
CA GLN A 311 -5.66 -12.34 8.54
C GLN A 311 -4.37 -12.45 7.78
N ASP A 312 -3.87 -11.29 7.36
CA ASP A 312 -2.62 -11.18 6.64
C ASP A 312 -1.58 -10.53 7.54
N THR A 313 -0.35 -11.01 7.46
CA THR A 313 0.72 -10.48 8.30
C THR A 313 1.92 -10.07 7.46
N THR A 314 2.61 -9.02 7.90
CA THR A 314 3.95 -8.67 7.39
C THR A 314 4.92 -8.74 8.54
N LYS A 315 5.95 -9.58 8.43
CA LYS A 315 6.89 -9.85 9.50
C LYS A 315 8.31 -9.67 9.03
N MET A 316 9.16 -9.16 9.92
CA MET A 316 10.59 -9.08 9.72
C MET A 316 11.32 -9.77 10.87
N PRO A 317 12.47 -10.42 10.63
CA PRO A 317 13.31 -10.91 11.72
C PRO A 317 13.86 -9.73 12.53
N LYS A 318 14.30 -10.00 13.76
CA LYS A 318 15.10 -9.04 14.51
C LYS A 318 16.35 -8.70 13.70
N THR A 319 16.56 -7.41 13.47
CA THR A 319 17.64 -6.91 12.63
C THR A 319 18.51 -5.96 13.45
N HIS A 320 19.81 -6.22 13.48
CA HIS A 320 20.79 -5.37 14.18
C HIS A 320 21.27 -4.23 13.28
N ILE A 321 21.43 -3.04 13.86
CA ILE A 321 21.89 -1.83 13.19
C ILE A 321 23.08 -1.30 13.98
N HIS A 322 24.24 -1.15 13.33
CA HIS A 322 25.47 -0.70 13.98
C HIS A 322 26.19 0.38 13.16
N LEU A 323 26.42 1.55 13.75
CA LEU A 323 27.04 2.71 13.09
C LEU A 323 28.35 3.15 13.78
N SER A 324 29.29 2.23 13.98
CA SER A 324 30.57 2.54 14.65
C SER A 324 31.61 3.21 13.74
N THR A 325 31.77 2.76 12.49
CA THR A 325 32.82 3.21 11.55
C THR A 325 32.36 4.26 10.54
N PHE A 326 31.04 4.50 10.47
CA PHE A 326 30.37 5.35 9.50
C PHE A 326 30.90 6.79 9.47
N PHE A 327 31.19 7.37 10.63
CA PHE A 327 31.52 8.79 10.76
C PHE A 327 32.98 9.12 10.43
N ASP A 328 33.83 8.09 10.29
CA ASP A 328 35.25 8.27 10.04
C ASP A 328 35.57 8.49 8.56
N SER A 329 34.69 8.09 7.63
CA SER A 329 34.94 8.15 6.19
C SER A 329 34.21 9.30 5.47
N LYS A 330 32.97 9.64 5.85
CA LYS A 330 32.24 10.83 5.37
C LYS A 330 31.24 11.33 6.45
N PRO A 331 31.51 12.47 7.11
CA PRO A 331 30.56 13.01 8.07
C PRO A 331 29.26 13.41 7.35
N PRO A 332 28.08 13.13 7.92
CA PRO A 332 26.83 13.57 7.31
C PRO A 332 26.76 15.09 7.26
N ALA A 333 26.08 15.61 6.23
CA ALA A 333 26.04 17.03 5.91
C ALA A 333 25.49 17.92 7.04
N ASN A 334 24.78 17.36 8.03
CA ASN A 334 24.32 18.09 9.21
C ASN A 334 24.28 17.19 10.47
N PRO A 335 25.28 17.26 11.36
CA PRO A 335 25.34 16.42 12.56
C PRO A 335 24.21 16.72 13.57
N ARG A 336 23.55 17.88 13.48
CA ARG A 336 22.40 18.20 14.35
C ARG A 336 21.17 17.36 14.03
N LEU A 337 20.98 16.96 12.76
CA LEU A 337 19.85 16.11 12.35
C LEU A 337 19.97 14.68 12.89
N LEU A 338 21.19 14.21 13.18
CA LEU A 338 21.41 12.86 13.71
C LEU A 338 20.79 12.65 15.10
N ARG A 339 20.61 13.71 15.89
CA ARG A 339 19.93 13.63 17.19
C ARG A 339 18.41 13.48 17.07
N ASN A 340 17.87 13.77 15.88
CA ASN A 340 16.45 13.66 15.57
C ASN A 340 16.23 12.58 14.49
N SER A 341 16.80 11.39 14.72
CA SER A 341 16.78 10.30 13.74
C SER A 341 15.65 9.31 14.03
N TYR A 342 15.12 8.69 12.98
CA TYR A 342 14.06 7.68 13.08
C TYR A 342 14.48 6.40 12.38
N VAL A 343 14.48 5.28 13.11
CA VAL A 343 14.67 3.94 12.54
C VAL A 343 13.49 3.63 11.64
N ALA A 344 13.73 3.51 10.33
CA ALA A 344 12.71 3.45 9.30
C ALA A 344 12.79 2.14 8.52
N VAL A 345 11.68 1.40 8.54
CA VAL A 345 11.56 0.09 7.90
C VAL A 345 10.49 0.16 6.81
N PRO A 346 10.87 0.02 5.53
CA PRO A 346 9.93 -0.07 4.41
C PRO A 346 9.36 -1.49 4.24
N GLY A 347 8.22 -1.60 3.57
CA GLY A 347 7.62 -2.88 3.14
C GLY A 347 6.21 -3.17 3.68
N PHE A 348 5.61 -2.26 4.44
CA PHE A 348 4.29 -2.44 5.06
C PHE A 348 3.18 -1.84 4.20
N LEU A 349 2.62 -2.65 3.30
CA LEU A 349 1.59 -2.23 2.35
C LEU A 349 0.20 -2.66 2.84
N VAL A 350 -0.81 -1.79 2.65
CA VAL A 350 -2.19 -2.06 3.07
C VAL A 350 -3.21 -1.35 2.16
N ASP A 351 -4.16 -2.12 1.65
CA ASP A 351 -5.21 -1.66 0.72
C ASP A 351 -6.63 -1.85 1.29
N ALA A 352 -6.79 -2.69 2.30
CA ALA A 352 -8.02 -2.86 3.06
C ALA A 352 -7.76 -3.36 4.46
N ALA A 353 -8.67 -2.99 5.36
CA ALA A 353 -8.67 -3.46 6.74
C ALA A 353 -10.03 -3.30 7.41
N SER A 354 -10.42 -4.31 8.19
CA SER A 354 -11.32 -4.14 9.33
C SER A 354 -10.52 -3.72 10.57
N GLN A 355 -9.33 -4.32 10.76
CA GLN A 355 -8.43 -4.01 11.87
C GLN A 355 -6.98 -4.03 11.38
N ILE A 356 -6.20 -3.02 11.79
CA ILE A 356 -4.76 -2.99 11.60
C ILE A 356 -4.09 -2.90 12.97
N THR A 357 -3.15 -3.80 13.21
CA THR A 357 -2.35 -3.84 14.44
C THR A 357 -0.87 -3.84 14.06
N VAL A 358 -0.06 -3.04 14.76
CA VAL A 358 1.39 -2.94 14.54
C VAL A 358 2.09 -3.30 15.84
N ASP A 359 2.89 -4.37 15.81
CA ASP A 359 3.82 -4.72 16.88
C ASP A 359 5.18 -4.09 16.60
N VAL A 360 5.62 -3.25 17.54
CA VAL A 360 6.90 -2.56 17.46
C VAL A 360 7.82 -3.07 18.55
N TYR A 361 9.07 -3.34 18.18
CA TYR A 361 10.16 -3.63 19.09
C TYR A 361 11.41 -2.88 18.62
N LEU A 362 12.01 -2.10 19.51
CA LEU A 362 13.30 -1.46 19.33
C LEU A 362 14.10 -1.58 20.63
N ARG A 363 15.27 -2.19 20.56
CA ARG A 363 16.28 -2.18 21.62
C ARG A 363 17.40 -1.26 21.18
N VAL A 364 17.79 -0.29 21.99
CA VAL A 364 18.80 0.73 21.61
C VAL A 364 19.59 1.16 22.84
N LEU A 365 20.84 1.58 22.65
CA LEU A 365 21.66 2.12 23.74
C LEU A 365 20.94 3.25 24.49
N LYS A 366 20.96 3.19 25.82
CA LYS A 366 20.32 4.17 26.70
C LYS A 366 20.84 5.60 26.48
N SER A 367 22.11 5.75 26.11
CA SER A 367 22.71 7.05 25.79
C SER A 367 22.22 7.64 24.46
N LYS A 368 21.53 6.85 23.63
CA LYS A 368 21.10 7.22 22.27
C LYS A 368 19.58 7.38 22.14
N ALA A 369 18.81 7.24 23.21
CA ALA A 369 17.36 7.37 23.16
C ALA A 369 16.79 8.09 24.39
N ALA A 370 15.71 8.84 24.19
CA ALA A 370 14.90 9.37 25.28
C ALA A 370 14.08 8.24 25.94
N SER A 371 13.42 8.52 27.07
CA SER A 371 12.52 7.56 27.73
C SER A 371 11.27 7.21 26.91
N THR A 372 10.92 8.05 25.93
CA THR A 372 9.73 7.91 25.10
C THR A 372 10.12 8.08 23.63
N LEU A 373 9.66 7.16 22.79
CA LEU A 373 9.75 7.22 21.33
C LEU A 373 8.36 7.34 20.72
N TYR A 374 8.31 7.70 19.45
CA TYR A 374 7.13 7.95 18.65
C TYR A 374 7.17 7.07 17.41
N VAL A 375 5.99 6.59 17.02
CA VAL A 375 5.83 5.70 15.87
C VAL A 375 5.04 6.40 14.79
N TYR A 376 5.51 6.27 13.55
CA TYR A 376 4.86 6.82 12.36
C TYR A 376 4.71 5.73 11.29
N TRP A 377 3.66 5.83 10.48
CA TRP A 377 3.51 5.09 9.22
C TRP A 377 3.47 6.10 8.07
N GLY A 378 4.57 6.21 7.32
CA GLY A 378 4.86 7.38 6.50
C GLY A 378 4.85 8.65 7.39
N PRO A 379 4.19 9.75 6.98
CA PRO A 379 4.03 10.94 7.81
C PRO A 379 2.91 10.83 8.86
N LEU A 380 2.18 9.71 8.94
CA LEU A 380 1.06 9.58 9.88
C LEU A 380 1.56 9.14 11.26
N TYR A 381 1.37 9.99 12.27
CA TYR A 381 1.67 9.66 13.66
C TYR A 381 0.71 8.59 14.20
N LEU A 382 1.25 7.51 14.75
CA LEU A 382 0.49 6.37 15.28
C LEU A 382 0.38 6.38 16.81
N GLY A 383 1.37 6.93 17.50
CA GLY A 383 1.42 6.92 18.95
C GLY A 383 2.82 7.03 19.52
N SER A 384 2.92 6.86 20.84
CA SER A 384 4.17 6.89 21.59
C SER A 384 4.40 5.60 22.37
N ILE A 385 5.67 5.31 22.66
CA ILE A 385 6.13 4.12 23.37
C ILE A 385 7.08 4.55 24.46
N THR A 386 6.81 4.13 25.70
CA THR A 386 7.73 4.33 26.81
C THR A 386 8.69 3.15 26.91
N GLY A 387 9.99 3.44 27.00
CA GLY A 387 11.03 2.43 27.11
C GLY A 387 11.23 1.97 28.55
N TYR A 388 11.66 0.72 28.70
CA TYR A 388 12.15 0.17 29.96
C TYR A 388 13.59 -0.30 29.81
N THR A 389 14.34 -0.36 30.92
CA THR A 389 15.72 -0.87 30.88
C THR A 389 15.72 -2.35 30.55
N ASP A 390 16.56 -2.77 29.61
CA ASP A 390 16.68 -4.17 29.24
C ASP A 390 17.14 -5.00 30.46
N PRO A 391 16.40 -6.05 30.85
CA PRO A 391 16.77 -6.89 31.99
C PRO A 391 18.03 -7.72 31.74
N THR A 392 18.41 -7.95 30.49
CA THR A 392 19.59 -8.74 30.11
C THR A 392 20.85 -7.89 29.96
N ASP A 393 20.71 -6.59 29.70
CA ASP A 393 21.81 -5.65 29.55
C ASP A 393 21.38 -4.21 29.88
N SER A 394 21.70 -3.74 31.08
CA SER A 394 21.27 -2.44 31.59
C SER A 394 21.74 -1.21 30.76
N ASN A 395 22.65 -1.40 29.80
CA ASN A 395 23.08 -0.33 28.90
C ASN A 395 22.03 -0.02 27.82
N TYR A 396 21.03 -0.87 27.63
CA TYR A 396 20.01 -0.71 26.60
C TYR A 396 18.64 -0.35 27.19
N LEU A 397 17.87 0.40 26.42
CA LEU A 397 16.43 0.57 26.59
C LEU A 397 15.71 -0.30 25.56
N VAL A 398 14.62 -0.94 25.99
CA VAL A 398 13.70 -1.68 25.14
C VAL A 398 12.39 -0.92 25.06
N PHE A 399 11.96 -0.64 23.83
CA PHE A 399 10.67 -0.08 23.47
C PHE A 399 9.88 -1.19 22.79
N GLN A 400 8.83 -1.66 23.46
CA GLN A 400 7.98 -2.71 22.93
C GLN A 400 6.52 -2.36 23.18
N THR A 401 5.71 -2.34 22.13
CA THR A 401 4.27 -2.14 22.26
C THR A 401 3.52 -2.74 21.07
N ARG A 402 2.21 -2.85 21.24
CA ARG A 402 1.23 -3.17 20.21
C ARG A 402 0.32 -1.97 20.03
N ILE A 403 0.28 -1.41 18.81
CA ILE A 403 -0.56 -0.27 18.46
C ILE A 403 -1.69 -0.75 17.54
N THR A 404 -2.93 -0.61 17.99
CA THR A 404 -4.10 -0.79 17.13
C THR A 404 -4.43 0.52 16.47
N ILE A 405 -4.46 0.53 15.13
CA ILE A 405 -4.69 1.74 14.36
C ILE A 405 -6.19 2.07 14.37
N PRO A 406 -6.60 3.29 14.75
CA PRO A 406 -7.99 3.71 14.68
C PRO A 406 -8.51 3.66 13.24
N SER A 407 -9.74 3.16 13.06
CA SER A 407 -10.37 3.05 11.73
C SER A 407 -10.58 4.40 11.04
N SER A 408 -10.64 5.49 11.81
CA SER A 408 -10.65 6.87 11.31
C SER A 408 -9.42 7.21 10.47
N LEU A 409 -8.28 6.53 10.69
CA LEU A 409 -7.05 6.75 9.93
C LEU A 409 -6.99 5.95 8.63
N TYR A 410 -7.88 4.96 8.45
CA TYR A 410 -7.89 4.11 7.26
C TYR A 410 -8.20 4.89 5.99
N MET A 411 -8.97 5.99 6.10
CA MET A 411 -9.25 6.86 4.97
C MET A 411 -8.00 7.51 4.35
N VAL A 412 -6.89 7.58 5.12
CA VAL A 412 -5.59 8.08 4.66
C VAL A 412 -4.64 6.93 4.35
N LEU A 413 -4.58 5.91 5.21
CA LEU A 413 -3.64 4.80 5.05
C LEU A 413 -3.93 3.94 3.83
N LEU A 414 -5.19 3.60 3.55
CA LEU A 414 -5.51 2.61 2.53
C LEU A 414 -5.30 3.12 1.09
N PRO A 415 -5.77 4.33 0.69
CA PRO A 415 -5.56 4.75 -0.70
C PRO A 415 -4.10 5.04 -1.03
N THR A 416 -3.30 5.35 0.01
CA THR A 416 -1.86 5.62 -0.12
C THR A 416 -1.00 4.37 0.03
N ASN A 417 -1.63 3.20 0.15
CA ASN A 417 -0.98 1.91 0.37
C ASN A 417 0.00 1.94 1.56
N GLY A 418 -0.42 2.53 2.68
CA GLY A 418 0.40 2.77 3.86
C GLY A 418 1.37 3.94 3.72
N LEU A 419 1.03 4.99 2.95
CA LEU A 419 1.86 6.19 2.77
C LEU A 419 3.32 5.90 2.34
N GLY A 420 3.49 5.01 1.36
CA GLY A 420 4.81 4.53 0.93
C GLY A 420 5.34 3.34 1.74
N GLY A 421 4.53 2.82 2.65
CA GLY A 421 4.72 1.54 3.33
C GLY A 421 5.89 1.49 4.30
N THR A 422 6.28 2.63 4.88
CA THR A 422 7.41 2.72 5.80
C THR A 422 6.94 3.01 7.22
N ILE A 423 7.38 2.20 8.18
CA ILE A 423 7.12 2.44 9.61
C ILE A 423 8.40 2.97 10.25
N SER A 424 8.29 4.07 10.97
CA SER A 424 9.43 4.81 11.55
C SER A 424 9.30 4.94 13.06
N ILE A 425 10.40 4.75 13.80
CA ILE A 425 10.45 4.78 15.28
C ILE A 425 11.58 5.70 15.74
N GLY A 426 11.28 6.69 16.57
CA GLY A 426 12.27 7.68 17.03
C GLY A 426 11.67 8.80 17.88
N PRO A 427 12.41 9.85 18.25
CA PRO A 427 13.77 10.13 17.80
C PRO A 427 14.82 9.34 18.58
N VAL A 428 15.90 8.96 17.88
CA VAL A 428 17.14 8.42 18.43
C VAL A 428 18.32 9.28 18.00
N ASP A 429 19.41 9.22 18.77
CA ASP A 429 20.70 9.83 18.43
C ASP A 429 21.54 8.83 17.62
N ALA A 430 21.61 9.05 16.31
CA ALA A 430 22.35 8.20 15.37
C ALA A 430 23.86 8.51 15.29
N SER A 431 24.40 9.36 16.18
CA SER A 431 25.84 9.66 16.22
C SER A 431 26.69 8.41 16.50
N SER A 432 28.00 8.50 16.24
CA SER A 432 28.96 7.39 16.35
C SER A 432 28.77 6.52 17.59
N GLY A 433 28.86 5.20 17.39
CA GLY A 433 28.55 4.19 18.39
C GLY A 433 27.05 3.95 18.56
N PHE A 434 26.22 4.28 17.57
CA PHE A 434 24.83 3.87 17.55
C PHE A 434 24.74 2.35 17.37
N ASP A 435 23.96 1.71 18.24
CA ASP A 435 23.69 0.28 18.22
C ASP A 435 22.23 0.04 18.62
N ALA A 436 21.52 -0.68 17.77
CA ALA A 436 20.11 -1.00 17.95
C ALA A 436 19.75 -2.37 17.35
N GLU A 437 18.68 -2.97 17.89
CA GLU A 437 17.99 -4.12 17.31
C GLU A 437 16.52 -3.74 17.10
N VAL A 438 16.00 -3.93 15.88
CA VAL A 438 14.63 -3.54 15.52
C VAL A 438 13.83 -4.72 14.98
N ARG A 439 12.54 -4.75 15.30
CA ARG A 439 11.55 -5.67 14.74
C ARG A 439 10.19 -4.98 14.65
N ILE A 440 9.56 -5.04 13.48
CA ILE A 440 8.23 -4.50 13.24
C ILE A 440 7.39 -5.56 12.55
N TRP A 441 6.26 -5.92 13.15
CA TRP A 441 5.27 -6.81 12.57
C TRP A 441 3.95 -6.07 12.39
N THR A 442 3.25 -6.31 11.28
CA THR A 442 1.89 -5.82 11.07
C THR A 442 0.93 -6.97 10.89
N TYR A 443 -0.28 -6.79 11.40
CA TYR A 443 -1.38 -7.75 11.30
C TYR A 443 -2.60 -7.01 10.80
N ILE A 444 -3.13 -7.49 9.68
CA ILE A 444 -4.22 -6.86 8.97
C ILE A 444 -5.33 -7.87 8.88
N GLN A 445 -6.38 -7.63 9.64
CA GLN A 445 -7.65 -8.31 9.47
C GLN A 445 -8.40 -7.60 8.35
N ARG A 446 -8.80 -8.33 7.31
CA ARG A 446 -9.50 -7.78 6.15
C ARG A 446 -10.44 -8.82 5.54
N PRO A 447 -11.42 -8.42 4.73
CA PRO A 447 -12.25 -9.40 4.04
C PRO A 447 -11.42 -10.23 3.05
N VAL A 448 -11.82 -11.50 2.87
CA VAL A 448 -11.24 -12.42 1.88
C VAL A 448 -11.33 -11.85 0.45
N GLU A 449 -12.37 -11.07 0.18
CA GLU A 449 -12.59 -10.35 -1.08
C GLU A 449 -13.05 -8.93 -0.74
N LEU A 450 -12.43 -7.88 -1.29
CA LEU A 450 -12.81 -6.49 -0.92
C LEU A 450 -14.21 -6.05 -1.41
N ALA A 451 -14.95 -6.97 -2.03
CA ALA A 451 -16.37 -6.87 -2.34
C ALA A 451 -16.93 -8.30 -2.49
N PRO A 452 -18.25 -8.54 -2.30
CA PRO A 452 -18.81 -9.88 -2.45
C PRO A 452 -18.74 -10.34 -3.91
N ALA A 453 -18.25 -11.55 -4.17
CA ALA A 453 -18.32 -12.19 -5.48
C ALA A 453 -19.67 -12.91 -5.68
N GLY A 454 -20.58 -12.28 -6.42
CA GLY A 454 -21.85 -12.85 -6.84
C GLY A 454 -21.91 -13.40 -8.27
N ASP A 455 -20.81 -13.32 -9.04
CA ASP A 455 -20.81 -13.78 -10.43
C ASP A 455 -20.23 -15.19 -10.54
N TYR A 456 -20.98 -16.11 -11.16
CA TYR A 456 -20.54 -17.48 -11.42
C TYR A 456 -19.24 -17.52 -12.25
N LEU A 457 -18.98 -16.48 -13.06
CA LEU A 457 -17.75 -16.33 -13.85
C LEU A 457 -16.48 -16.14 -13.01
N TYR A 458 -16.58 -15.82 -11.71
CA TYR A 458 -15.42 -15.64 -10.82
C TYR A 458 -15.53 -16.46 -9.53
N ARG A 459 -16.74 -16.90 -9.17
CA ARG A 459 -17.01 -17.81 -8.05
C ARG A 459 -16.25 -19.12 -8.16
N ASP A 460 -16.03 -19.60 -9.38
CA ASP A 460 -15.56 -20.96 -9.64
C ASP A 460 -14.05 -21.02 -10.02
N TYR A 461 -13.26 -19.95 -9.81
CA TYR A 461 -11.85 -19.92 -10.26
C TYR A 461 -10.85 -19.94 -9.11
N TYR A 462 -10.69 -18.85 -8.34
CA TYR A 462 -9.63 -18.75 -7.33
C TYR A 462 -9.96 -17.67 -6.28
N THR A 463 -9.86 -18.00 -4.99
CA THR A 463 -10.05 -17.04 -3.89
C THR A 463 -8.84 -17.00 -2.97
N LYS A 464 -8.23 -15.82 -2.81
CA LYS A 464 -7.09 -15.61 -1.90
C LYS A 464 -7.55 -15.59 -0.44
N ARG A 465 -7.20 -16.62 0.33
CA ARG A 465 -7.63 -16.77 1.72
C ARG A 465 -6.68 -16.15 2.73
N PHE A 466 -5.40 -16.00 2.39
CA PHE A 466 -4.47 -15.22 3.21
C PHE A 466 -3.19 -14.83 2.45
N ARG A 467 -2.42 -13.92 3.04
CA ARG A 467 -1.05 -13.57 2.67
C ARG A 467 -0.15 -13.41 3.90
N GLU A 468 0.97 -14.12 3.90
CA GLU A 468 2.08 -13.93 4.82
C GLU A 468 3.23 -13.24 4.06
N THR A 469 3.60 -12.04 4.47
CA THR A 469 4.73 -11.29 3.90
C THR A 469 5.91 -11.35 4.85
N THR A 470 7.09 -11.70 4.34
CA THR A 470 8.34 -11.77 5.08
C THR A 470 9.32 -10.75 4.50
N LEU A 471 9.71 -9.77 5.31
CA LEU A 471 10.74 -8.79 4.98
C LEU A 471 12.07 -9.29 5.55
N VAL A 472 13.10 -9.37 4.72
CA VAL A 472 14.42 -9.83 5.12
C VAL A 472 15.43 -8.72 4.89
N PHE A 473 16.18 -8.36 5.93
CA PHE A 473 17.29 -7.41 5.88
C PHE A 473 18.48 -8.04 6.62
N HIS A 474 19.57 -8.33 5.92
CA HIS A 474 20.74 -8.91 6.57
C HIS A 474 22.05 -8.62 5.83
N ASP A 475 23.12 -8.58 6.62
CA ASP A 475 24.50 -8.49 6.15
C ASP A 475 25.11 -9.91 6.05
N VAL A 476 25.55 -10.33 4.87
CA VAL A 476 26.24 -11.61 4.73
C VAL A 476 27.72 -11.41 5.02
N VAL A 477 28.11 -11.70 6.27
CA VAL A 477 29.50 -11.61 6.74
C VAL A 477 30.45 -12.38 5.81
N GLY A 478 31.47 -11.69 5.28
CA GLY A 478 32.65 -12.33 4.70
C GLY A 478 32.73 -12.42 3.17
N SER A 479 31.83 -11.78 2.41
CA SER A 479 32.03 -11.65 0.95
C SER A 479 31.61 -10.28 0.46
N ALA A 480 32.56 -9.52 -0.09
CA ALA A 480 32.26 -8.32 -0.84
C ALA A 480 31.67 -8.71 -2.21
N PRO A 481 30.37 -8.46 -2.46
CA PRO A 481 29.28 -8.18 -1.52
C PRO A 481 28.22 -9.30 -1.54
N PRO A 482 27.44 -9.58 -0.48
CA PRO A 482 26.02 -9.28 -0.65
C PRO A 482 25.22 -8.88 0.61
N GLN A 483 24.65 -7.66 0.56
CA GLN A 483 23.50 -7.23 1.38
C GLN A 483 22.22 -7.96 0.92
N VAL A 484 21.62 -8.80 1.76
CA VAL A 484 20.34 -9.43 1.47
C VAL A 484 19.22 -8.48 1.88
N ALA A 485 18.42 -8.05 0.91
CA ALA A 485 17.22 -7.25 1.16
C ALA A 485 16.12 -7.64 0.19
N LEU A 486 15.15 -8.40 0.69
CA LEU A 486 14.05 -8.94 -0.11
C LEU A 486 12.73 -8.93 0.62
N MET A 487 11.66 -8.94 -0.16
CA MET A 487 10.30 -9.21 0.29
C MET A 487 9.86 -10.55 -0.27
N ALA A 488 9.34 -11.42 0.58
CA ALA A 488 8.74 -12.69 0.19
C ALA A 488 7.26 -12.73 0.58
N ASP A 489 6.40 -12.91 -0.40
CA ASP A 489 4.95 -12.94 -0.28
C ASP A 489 4.46 -14.38 -0.47
N LEU A 490 3.99 -15.04 0.60
CA LEU A 490 3.31 -16.33 0.52
C LEU A 490 1.81 -16.10 0.51
N GLU A 491 1.15 -16.48 -0.57
CA GLU A 491 -0.29 -16.32 -0.78
C GLU A 491 -0.96 -17.69 -0.88
N TYR A 492 -2.04 -17.89 -0.12
CA TYR A 492 -2.83 -19.11 -0.18
C TYR A 492 -4.14 -18.87 -0.92
N ILE A 493 -4.42 -19.74 -1.88
CA ILE A 493 -5.52 -19.62 -2.83
C ILE A 493 -6.35 -20.90 -2.79
N ALA A 494 -7.64 -20.75 -2.57
CA ALA A 494 -8.60 -21.84 -2.70
C ALA A 494 -9.14 -21.91 -4.13
N MET A 495 -9.14 -23.11 -4.71
CA MET A 495 -9.76 -23.42 -5.99
C MET A 495 -11.17 -24.00 -5.77
N SER A 496 -12.01 -23.90 -6.79
CA SER A 496 -13.42 -24.32 -6.73
C SER A 496 -13.62 -25.85 -6.64
N ASP A 497 -12.61 -26.61 -7.05
CA ASP A 497 -12.59 -28.08 -7.01
C ASP A 497 -12.17 -28.65 -5.63
N GLY A 498 -11.95 -27.78 -4.64
CA GLY A 498 -11.52 -28.15 -3.30
C GLY A 498 -10.00 -28.36 -3.17
N ASN A 499 -9.23 -28.11 -4.23
CA ASN A 499 -7.79 -28.08 -4.17
C ASN A 499 -7.29 -26.70 -3.73
N TYR A 500 -6.05 -26.64 -3.24
CA TYR A 500 -5.43 -25.41 -2.79
C TYR A 500 -4.09 -25.17 -3.47
N MET A 501 -3.84 -23.92 -3.82
CA MET A 501 -2.59 -23.47 -4.40
C MET A 501 -1.92 -22.46 -3.47
N ILE A 502 -0.62 -22.62 -3.29
CA ILE A 502 0.21 -21.60 -2.67
C ILE A 502 1.09 -20.98 -3.73
N ILE A 503 1.19 -19.66 -3.68
CA ILE A 503 2.14 -18.88 -4.47
C ILE A 503 3.13 -18.25 -3.50
N LEU A 504 4.42 -18.47 -3.72
CA LEU A 504 5.48 -17.70 -3.08
C LEU A 504 6.12 -16.83 -4.14
N ASN A 505 6.08 -15.53 -3.91
CA ASN A 505 6.78 -14.55 -4.72
C ASN A 505 7.90 -13.97 -3.87
N THR A 506 9.12 -13.95 -4.38
CA THR A 506 10.25 -13.26 -3.75
C THR A 506 10.72 -12.17 -4.69
N LYS A 507 11.03 -10.99 -4.16
CA LYS A 507 11.50 -9.87 -4.97
C LYS A 507 12.55 -9.06 -4.21
N PRO A 508 13.57 -8.53 -4.91
CA PRO A 508 14.51 -7.62 -4.29
C PRO A 508 13.79 -6.35 -3.86
N LEU A 509 14.18 -5.79 -2.72
CA LEU A 509 13.66 -4.50 -2.28
C LEU A 509 14.32 -3.39 -3.11
N VAL A 510 13.53 -2.48 -3.67
CA VAL A 510 14.02 -1.33 -4.43
C VAL A 510 13.76 -0.05 -3.65
N ILE A 511 14.82 0.73 -3.39
CA ILE A 511 14.76 2.01 -2.66
C ILE A 511 15.53 3.05 -3.48
N GLY A 512 14.81 3.96 -4.14
CA GLY A 512 15.43 4.89 -5.09
C GLY A 512 16.16 4.12 -6.19
N ASP A 513 17.44 4.42 -6.38
CA ASP A 513 18.30 3.74 -7.36
C ASP A 513 18.98 2.47 -6.80
N TRP A 514 18.78 2.16 -5.51
CA TRP A 514 19.35 0.97 -4.88
C TRP A 514 18.40 -0.22 -4.99
N THR A 515 18.96 -1.40 -5.31
CA THR A 515 18.26 -2.68 -5.38
C THR A 515 18.95 -3.67 -4.46
N GLY A 516 18.21 -4.20 -3.48
CA GLY A 516 18.69 -5.23 -2.56
C GLY A 516 18.99 -6.55 -3.26
N LYS A 517 19.86 -7.39 -2.67
CA LYS A 517 20.11 -8.72 -3.23
C LYS A 517 19.13 -9.76 -2.69
N THR A 518 18.76 -10.70 -3.55
CA THR A 518 17.92 -11.86 -3.19
C THR A 518 18.66 -13.20 -3.21
N ASN A 519 19.89 -13.25 -3.72
CA ASN A 519 20.62 -14.50 -3.96
C ASN A 519 20.98 -15.21 -2.65
N PHE A 520 21.07 -16.54 -2.71
CA PHE A 520 21.57 -17.42 -1.66
C PHE A 520 20.75 -17.37 -0.35
N VAL A 521 19.44 -17.15 -0.47
CA VAL A 521 18.50 -17.12 0.66
C VAL A 521 17.58 -18.33 0.59
N LYS A 522 17.42 -19.01 1.73
CA LYS A 522 16.39 -20.02 1.94
C LYS A 522 15.28 -19.47 2.81
N LEU A 523 14.04 -19.75 2.43
CA LEU A 523 12.85 -19.46 3.21
C LEU A 523 12.12 -20.77 3.46
N ARG A 524 11.73 -21.03 4.70
CA ARG A 524 10.95 -22.20 5.06
C ARG A 524 9.68 -21.78 5.77
N TYR A 525 8.54 -22.11 5.17
CA TYR A 525 7.21 -21.87 5.72
C TYR A 525 6.62 -23.16 6.28
N TYR A 526 6.04 -23.07 7.48
CA TYR A 526 5.33 -24.15 8.14
C TYR A 526 3.84 -23.86 8.13
N ILE A 527 3.05 -24.71 7.47
CA ILE A 527 1.63 -24.49 7.22
C ILE A 527 0.83 -25.64 7.82
N LYS A 528 -0.14 -25.31 8.68
CA LYS A 528 -1.05 -26.29 9.30
C LYS A 528 -2.48 -26.05 8.85
N GLY A 529 -3.21 -27.14 8.69
CA GLY A 529 -4.63 -27.16 8.39
C GLY A 529 -5.37 -27.72 9.59
N PHE A 530 -6.57 -27.21 9.85
CA PHE A 530 -7.43 -27.63 10.95
C PHE A 530 -8.85 -27.86 10.43
N ASP A 531 -9.51 -28.89 10.95
CA ASP A 531 -10.95 -29.11 10.73
C ASP A 531 -11.82 -28.23 11.66
N SER A 532 -13.14 -28.39 11.59
CA SER A 532 -14.11 -27.63 12.41
C SER A 532 -13.96 -27.86 13.92
N ASN A 533 -13.32 -28.95 14.33
CA ASN A 533 -13.04 -29.26 15.72
C ASN A 533 -11.63 -28.81 16.14
N SER A 534 -10.94 -28.03 15.30
CA SER A 534 -9.56 -27.59 15.51
C SER A 534 -8.57 -28.75 15.60
N ILE A 535 -8.86 -29.89 14.96
CA ILE A 535 -7.95 -31.04 14.87
C ILE A 535 -7.03 -30.84 13.65
N PRO A 536 -5.70 -31.02 13.79
CA PRO A 536 -4.77 -30.90 12.67
C PRO A 536 -5.09 -31.87 11.52
N VAL A 537 -5.09 -31.37 10.30
CA VAL A 537 -5.26 -32.13 9.06
C VAL A 537 -3.92 -32.23 8.33
N GLY A 538 -3.59 -33.45 7.86
CA GLY A 538 -2.41 -33.68 7.04
C GLY A 538 -2.55 -33.15 5.61
N PHE A 539 -1.44 -32.72 5.02
CA PHE A 539 -1.40 -32.32 3.61
C PHE A 539 -0.38 -33.16 2.84
N SER A 540 -0.73 -33.49 1.61
CA SER A 540 0.25 -33.83 0.58
C SER A 540 0.67 -32.53 -0.13
N VAL A 541 1.98 -32.36 -0.33
CA VAL A 541 2.56 -31.18 -0.96
C VAL A 541 3.05 -31.55 -2.36
N ALA A 542 2.57 -30.87 -3.39
CA ALA A 542 3.16 -30.92 -4.73
C ALA A 542 3.95 -29.64 -4.98
N VAL A 543 5.12 -29.79 -5.60
CA VAL A 543 6.04 -28.69 -5.89
C VAL A 543 5.95 -28.34 -7.37
N GLY A 544 5.72 -27.07 -7.67
CA GLY A 544 5.79 -26.51 -9.02
C GLY A 544 7.15 -25.88 -9.33
N PRO A 545 7.42 -25.52 -10.59
CA PRO A 545 8.67 -24.88 -10.98
C PRO A 545 8.76 -23.42 -10.49
N VAL A 546 9.97 -22.88 -10.43
CA VAL A 546 10.26 -21.46 -10.19
C VAL A 546 10.27 -20.69 -11.51
N TYR A 547 9.57 -19.58 -11.53
CA TYR A 547 9.38 -18.67 -12.66
C TYR A 547 10.11 -17.34 -12.40
N LYS A 548 10.54 -16.69 -13.48
CA LYS A 548 11.19 -15.37 -13.47
C LYS A 548 10.34 -14.37 -14.27
N PRO A 549 10.39 -13.06 -13.98
CA PRO A 549 9.76 -12.04 -14.80
C PRO A 549 10.14 -12.19 -16.28
N GLY A 550 9.14 -12.30 -17.15
CA GLY A 550 9.35 -12.49 -18.59
C GLY A 550 9.53 -13.95 -19.05
N SER A 551 9.73 -14.92 -18.14
CA SER A 551 9.85 -16.33 -18.52
C SER A 551 8.54 -16.95 -19.04
N ASN A 552 7.38 -16.32 -18.77
CA ASN A 552 6.08 -16.76 -19.31
C ASN A 552 6.05 -16.71 -20.84
N ILE A 553 6.73 -15.73 -21.46
CA ILE A 553 6.82 -15.64 -22.92
C ILE A 553 7.71 -16.77 -23.45
N LEU A 554 8.83 -17.09 -22.79
CA LEU A 554 9.70 -18.17 -23.22
C LEU A 554 9.01 -19.54 -23.07
N LEU A 555 8.26 -19.79 -21.99
CA LEU A 555 7.50 -21.02 -21.77
C LEU A 555 6.26 -21.16 -22.69
N GLU A 556 5.54 -20.07 -22.96
CA GLU A 556 4.49 -20.06 -23.99
C GLU A 556 5.08 -20.27 -25.39
N ILE A 557 6.18 -19.57 -25.74
CA ILE A 557 6.91 -19.78 -27.00
C ILE A 557 7.48 -21.21 -27.07
N LEU A 558 7.87 -21.82 -25.95
CA LEU A 558 8.37 -23.19 -25.89
C LEU A 558 7.31 -24.22 -26.29
N GLN A 559 6.03 -24.00 -25.98
CA GLN A 559 4.95 -24.86 -26.49
C GLN A 559 4.88 -24.76 -28.02
N TYR A 560 5.04 -23.56 -28.58
CA TYR A 560 5.01 -23.31 -30.02
C TYR A 560 6.28 -23.80 -30.73
N ILE A 561 7.45 -23.68 -30.11
CA ILE A 561 8.73 -24.20 -30.61
C ILE A 561 8.73 -25.72 -30.55
N SER A 562 8.26 -26.33 -29.46
CA SER A 562 8.11 -27.79 -29.34
C SER A 562 7.15 -28.34 -30.40
N ALA A 563 6.00 -27.69 -30.60
CA ALA A 563 5.06 -28.04 -31.65
C ALA A 563 5.68 -27.86 -33.06
N ALA A 564 6.32 -26.73 -33.33
CA ALA A 564 6.97 -26.45 -34.62
C ALA A 564 8.13 -27.41 -34.92
N LEU A 565 8.93 -27.77 -33.92
CA LEU A 565 10.01 -28.76 -34.04
C LEU A 565 9.46 -30.18 -34.20
N SER A 566 8.32 -30.51 -33.58
CA SER A 566 7.62 -31.78 -33.80
C SER A 566 7.10 -31.88 -35.24
N TYR A 567 6.56 -30.79 -35.80
CA TYR A 567 6.18 -30.72 -37.21
C TYR A 567 7.38 -30.80 -38.15
N TYR A 568 8.51 -30.17 -37.78
CA TYR A 568 9.75 -30.23 -38.56
C TYR A 568 10.35 -31.65 -38.56
N ASP A 569 10.43 -32.32 -37.41
CA ASP A 569 10.94 -33.69 -37.32
C ASP A 569 10.00 -34.69 -38.03
N LEU A 570 8.68 -34.48 -37.99
CA LEU A 570 7.71 -35.26 -38.76
C LEU A 570 7.88 -35.05 -40.27
N ALA A 571 8.00 -33.80 -40.73
CA ALA A 571 8.19 -33.48 -42.13
C ALA A 571 9.54 -33.99 -42.67
N LYS A 572 10.60 -33.85 -41.87
CA LYS A 572 11.95 -34.31 -42.20
C LYS A 572 12.05 -35.83 -42.18
N SER A 573 11.48 -36.53 -41.21
CA SER A 573 11.47 -37.99 -41.20
C SER A 573 10.67 -38.57 -42.37
N THR A 574 9.59 -37.90 -42.79
CA THR A 574 8.81 -38.26 -43.97
C THR A 574 9.63 -38.07 -45.26
N LEU A 575 10.35 -36.95 -45.37
CA LEU A 575 11.24 -36.66 -46.51
C LEU A 575 12.45 -37.59 -46.58
N ASP A 576 13.07 -37.91 -45.43
CA ASP A 576 14.23 -38.79 -45.35
C ASP A 576 13.83 -40.26 -45.61
N ALA A 577 12.62 -40.67 -45.19
CA ALA A 577 12.02 -41.95 -45.54
C ALA A 577 11.72 -42.07 -47.05
N LEU A 578 11.22 -40.99 -47.67
CA LEU A 578 11.00 -40.94 -49.12
C LEU A 578 12.31 -40.94 -49.93
N LYS A 579 13.42 -40.48 -49.34
CA LYS A 579 14.74 -40.40 -49.99
C LYS A 579 15.68 -41.58 -49.67
N GLY A 580 15.26 -42.52 -48.82
CA GLY A 580 16.07 -43.68 -48.43
C GLY A 580 17.35 -43.32 -47.64
N ALA A 581 17.41 -42.15 -47.02
CA ALA A 581 18.57 -41.69 -46.27
C ALA A 581 18.60 -42.29 -44.85
N ARG A 582 19.81 -42.53 -44.28
CA ARG A 582 19.95 -42.95 -42.88
C ARG A 582 19.47 -41.83 -41.95
N VAL A 583 18.51 -42.15 -41.10
CA VAL A 583 17.94 -41.26 -40.08
C VAL A 583 19.06 -40.77 -39.14
N GLN A 584 19.40 -39.48 -39.20
CA GLN A 584 20.27 -38.86 -38.19
C GLN A 584 19.45 -38.54 -36.93
N PHE A 585 20.12 -38.53 -35.77
CA PHE A 585 19.52 -38.33 -34.45
C PHE A 585 18.54 -37.13 -34.41
N PRO A 586 17.34 -37.29 -33.81
CA PRO A 586 16.32 -36.24 -33.80
C PRO A 586 16.74 -35.05 -32.92
N ILE A 587 16.53 -33.84 -33.44
CA ILE A 587 16.85 -32.56 -32.77
C ILE A 587 16.02 -32.41 -31.48
N VAL A 588 14.82 -33.02 -31.44
CA VAL A 588 13.95 -33.09 -30.26
C VAL A 588 14.66 -33.69 -29.04
N GLY A 589 15.58 -34.65 -29.21
CA GLY A 589 16.30 -35.24 -28.07
C GLY A 589 17.18 -34.24 -27.30
N TYR A 590 17.85 -33.34 -28.02
CA TYR A 590 18.78 -32.36 -27.44
C TYR A 590 18.05 -31.21 -26.75
N VAL A 591 16.97 -30.72 -27.38
CA VAL A 591 16.12 -29.67 -26.81
C VAL A 591 15.39 -30.21 -25.57
N THR A 592 14.89 -31.45 -25.61
CA THR A 592 14.23 -32.09 -24.45
C THR A 592 15.19 -32.35 -23.29
N LEU A 593 16.45 -32.74 -23.55
CA LEU A 593 17.49 -32.94 -22.52
C LEU A 593 17.94 -31.61 -21.89
N LEU A 594 18.17 -30.57 -22.69
CA LEU A 594 18.50 -29.24 -22.16
C LEU A 594 17.33 -28.65 -21.37
N LEU A 595 16.09 -28.84 -21.83
CA LEU A 595 14.87 -28.43 -21.11
C LEU A 595 14.69 -29.22 -19.80
N SER A 596 14.91 -30.54 -19.82
CA SER A 596 14.93 -31.37 -18.62
C SER A 596 15.97 -30.88 -17.61
N SER A 597 17.18 -30.52 -18.07
CA SER A 597 18.22 -30.00 -17.19
C SER A 597 17.88 -28.61 -16.62
N TYR A 598 17.26 -27.74 -17.42
CA TYR A 598 16.83 -26.40 -16.99
C TYR A 598 15.67 -26.49 -15.98
N VAL A 599 14.64 -27.28 -16.29
CA VAL A 599 13.51 -27.55 -15.40
C VAL A 599 13.98 -28.25 -14.12
N SER A 600 14.93 -29.20 -14.22
CA SER A 600 15.51 -29.88 -13.06
C SER A 600 16.34 -28.93 -12.19
N SER A 601 17.10 -28.00 -12.78
CA SER A 601 17.87 -26.99 -12.01
C SER A 601 16.98 -25.97 -11.29
N ILE A 602 15.78 -25.77 -11.82
CA ILE A 602 14.76 -24.89 -11.25
C ILE A 602 13.96 -25.62 -10.17
N SER A 603 13.61 -26.89 -10.37
CA SER A 603 12.89 -27.69 -9.37
C SER A 603 13.76 -28.05 -8.16
N THR A 604 15.08 -28.11 -8.27
CA THR A 604 15.98 -28.32 -7.12
C THR A 604 15.98 -27.16 -6.11
N ASN A 605 15.48 -25.99 -6.50
CA ASN A 605 15.41 -24.81 -5.64
C ASN A 605 14.18 -24.79 -4.74
N VAL A 606 13.28 -25.77 -4.88
CA VAL A 606 12.03 -25.85 -4.14
C VAL A 606 11.85 -27.24 -3.55
N ILE A 607 11.53 -27.30 -2.27
CA ILE A 607 11.29 -28.56 -1.55
C ILE A 607 9.95 -28.42 -0.83
N GLY A 608 9.08 -29.42 -0.99
CA GLY A 608 7.80 -29.50 -0.32
C GLY A 608 7.63 -30.88 0.30
N TYR A 609 7.33 -30.94 1.60
CA TYR A 609 7.08 -32.19 2.30
C TYR A 609 6.16 -31.99 3.50
N TYR A 610 5.62 -33.08 4.05
CA TYR A 610 4.86 -33.05 5.29
C TYR A 610 5.74 -33.51 6.46
N ASP A 611 5.91 -32.66 7.46
CA ASP A 611 6.61 -32.98 8.70
C ASP A 611 5.59 -33.52 9.72
N ALA A 612 5.54 -34.84 9.85
CA ALA A 612 4.63 -35.51 10.79
C ALA A 612 4.92 -35.18 12.25
N GLY A 613 6.18 -34.87 12.61
CA GLY A 613 6.55 -34.50 13.98
C GLY A 613 6.02 -33.12 14.38
N ARG A 614 5.94 -32.19 13.41
CA ARG A 614 5.34 -30.86 13.61
C ARG A 614 3.87 -30.78 13.23
N GLY A 615 3.34 -31.79 12.54
CA GLY A 615 2.00 -31.80 11.97
C GLY A 615 1.78 -30.70 10.93
N ALA A 616 2.81 -30.37 10.14
CA ALA A 616 2.83 -29.22 9.24
C ALA A 616 3.32 -29.58 7.83
N ALA A 617 2.71 -28.99 6.81
CA ALA A 617 3.31 -28.90 5.49
C ALA A 617 4.48 -27.91 5.54
N VAL A 618 5.64 -28.34 5.05
CA VAL A 618 6.86 -27.55 4.99
C VAL A 618 7.14 -27.20 3.54
N MET A 619 7.24 -25.91 3.26
CA MET A 619 7.64 -25.38 1.96
C MET A 619 8.96 -24.65 2.11
N GLU A 620 10.01 -25.20 1.52
CA GLU A 620 11.33 -24.59 1.46
C GLU A 620 11.58 -24.07 0.04
N PHE A 621 11.96 -22.80 -0.03
CA PHE A 621 12.34 -22.12 -1.26
C PHE A 621 13.75 -21.58 -1.13
N TYR A 622 14.58 -21.85 -2.13
CA TYR A 622 15.93 -21.34 -2.25
C TYR A 622 16.02 -20.42 -3.46
N THR A 623 16.42 -19.17 -3.24
CA THR A 623 16.56 -18.20 -4.34
C THR A 623 17.70 -18.53 -5.30
N GLY A 624 18.63 -19.40 -4.91
CA GLY A 624 19.79 -19.75 -5.73
C GLY A 624 20.65 -18.54 -6.04
N GLY A 625 21.26 -18.49 -7.23
CA GLY A 625 22.08 -17.36 -7.66
C GLY A 625 21.29 -16.18 -8.26
N TYR A 626 19.95 -16.14 -8.12
CA TYR A 626 19.10 -15.22 -8.87
C TYR A 626 18.78 -13.93 -8.11
N ASN A 627 19.11 -12.79 -8.74
CA ASN A 627 18.89 -11.44 -8.19
C ASN A 627 17.72 -10.71 -8.87
N GLU A 628 16.64 -11.43 -9.09
CA GLU A 628 15.47 -10.95 -9.81
C GLU A 628 14.22 -11.46 -9.08
N PRO A 629 13.03 -10.88 -9.30
CA PRO A 629 11.82 -11.46 -8.75
C PRO A 629 11.68 -12.94 -9.15
N LEU A 630 11.20 -13.79 -8.25
CA LEU A 630 10.99 -15.21 -8.47
C LEU A 630 9.60 -15.59 -7.97
N THR A 631 8.84 -16.34 -8.76
CA THR A 631 7.52 -16.84 -8.37
C THR A 631 7.52 -18.36 -8.44
N THR A 632 6.93 -19.03 -7.48
CA THR A 632 6.77 -20.50 -7.50
C THR A 632 5.41 -20.88 -6.95
N TYR A 633 4.94 -22.04 -7.36
CA TYR A 633 3.60 -22.54 -7.10
C TYR A 633 3.69 -23.90 -6.40
N TRP A 634 2.84 -24.12 -5.42
CA TRP A 634 2.70 -25.40 -4.74
C TRP A 634 1.25 -25.82 -4.70
N GLY A 635 1.01 -27.11 -4.90
CA GLY A 635 -0.28 -27.72 -4.59
C GLY A 635 -0.28 -28.17 -3.14
N LEU A 636 -1.33 -27.82 -2.40
CA LEU A 636 -1.65 -28.40 -1.10
C LEU A 636 -2.91 -29.25 -1.24
N PHE A 637 -2.77 -30.55 -1.03
CA PHE A 637 -3.86 -31.51 -1.15
C PHE A 637 -4.12 -32.11 0.23
N PRO A 638 -5.25 -31.76 0.89
CA PRO A 638 -5.54 -32.30 2.20
C PRO A 638 -5.79 -33.81 2.11
N SER A 639 -5.33 -34.56 3.13
CA SER A 639 -5.52 -36.02 3.16
C SER A 639 -6.98 -36.43 3.38
N ILE A 640 -7.82 -35.52 3.90
CA ILE A 640 -9.25 -35.68 4.14
C ILE A 640 -9.97 -34.44 3.59
N ARG A 641 -11.19 -34.59 3.05
CA ARG A 641 -11.90 -33.54 2.28
C ARG A 641 -12.34 -32.30 3.08
N SER A 642 -12.14 -32.22 4.40
CA SER A 642 -12.61 -31.07 5.21
C SER A 642 -11.46 -30.38 5.95
N VAL A 643 -10.93 -29.31 5.35
CA VAL A 643 -10.09 -28.33 6.05
C VAL A 643 -10.91 -27.05 6.20
N ASP A 644 -11.09 -26.60 7.44
CA ASP A 644 -11.86 -25.41 7.74
C ASP A 644 -10.98 -24.19 7.96
N THR A 645 -9.77 -24.38 8.52
CA THR A 645 -8.82 -23.28 8.76
C THR A 645 -7.42 -23.67 8.31
N VAL A 646 -6.70 -22.76 7.65
CA VAL A 646 -5.28 -22.92 7.30
C VAL A 646 -4.50 -21.76 7.86
N VAL A 647 -3.36 -22.06 8.47
CA VAL A 647 -2.50 -21.06 9.10
C VAL A 647 -1.03 -21.29 8.79
N VAL A 648 -0.27 -20.19 8.76
CA VAL A 648 1.19 -20.25 8.79
C VAL A 648 1.64 -20.23 10.25
N THR A 649 2.15 -21.35 10.76
CA THR A 649 2.58 -21.50 12.15
C THR A 649 4.04 -21.13 12.38
N GLY A 650 4.85 -21.04 11.33
CA GLY A 650 6.23 -20.61 11.49
C GLY A 650 6.88 -20.25 10.18
N VAL A 651 7.90 -19.40 10.27
CA VAL A 651 8.77 -19.03 9.16
C VAL A 651 10.20 -19.03 9.65
N ASP A 652 11.05 -19.80 8.97
CA ASP A 652 12.49 -19.78 9.17
C ASP A 652 13.18 -19.15 7.95
N LEU A 653 14.22 -18.36 8.23
CA LEU A 653 15.11 -17.76 7.25
C LEU A 653 16.47 -18.45 7.34
N GLY A 654 16.93 -19.00 6.22
CA GLY A 654 18.27 -19.52 6.05
C GLY A 654 19.10 -18.56 5.21
N LEU A 655 20.21 -18.05 5.75
CA LEU A 655 21.19 -17.30 4.98
C LEU A 655 22.32 -18.24 4.61
N CYS A 656 22.52 -18.47 3.32
CA CYS A 656 23.39 -19.52 2.83
C CYS A 656 24.67 -18.96 2.22
N ASP A 657 25.78 -19.61 2.51
CA ASP A 657 26.98 -19.57 1.68
C ASP A 657 26.98 -20.77 0.72
N SER A 658 28.07 -20.98 -0.03
CA SER A 658 28.17 -22.10 -0.98
C SER A 658 28.21 -23.51 -0.33
N ILE A 659 28.30 -23.61 0.99
CA ILE A 659 28.56 -24.86 1.75
C ILE A 659 27.53 -25.10 2.87
N SER A 660 26.98 -24.06 3.49
CA SER A 660 26.14 -24.12 4.68
C SER A 660 25.11 -22.98 4.73
N CYS A 661 24.07 -23.14 5.55
CA CYS A 661 23.10 -22.09 5.82
C CYS A 661 22.97 -21.85 7.32
N TYR A 662 23.03 -20.59 7.75
CA TYR A 662 22.65 -20.19 9.09
C TYR A 662 21.14 -19.94 9.13
N TRP A 663 20.45 -20.62 10.04
CA TRP A 663 18.98 -20.52 10.17
C TRP A 663 18.56 -19.66 11.36
N PHE A 664 17.61 -18.76 11.13
CA PHE A 664 16.95 -17.94 12.13
C PHE A 664 15.45 -18.18 12.08
N ASN A 665 14.81 -18.28 13.24
CA ASN A 665 13.35 -18.27 13.30
C ASN A 665 12.84 -16.83 13.23
N ILE A 666 11.99 -16.53 12.25
CA ILE A 666 11.27 -15.25 12.20
C ILE A 666 10.14 -15.29 13.22
N PHE A 667 9.32 -16.34 13.17
CA PHE A 667 8.35 -16.65 14.21
C PHE A 667 8.03 -18.15 14.21
N SER A 668 7.53 -18.64 15.35
CA SER A 668 7.03 -19.99 15.53
C SER A 668 5.88 -19.98 16.54
N ALA A 669 4.84 -20.75 16.26
CA ALA A 669 3.68 -20.98 17.11
C ALA A 669 3.26 -22.45 17.01
N ASP A 670 2.78 -23.03 18.11
CA ASP A 670 2.39 -24.45 18.12
C ASP A 670 1.03 -24.68 17.43
N GLY A 671 0.18 -23.64 17.34
CA GLY A 671 -1.14 -23.65 16.73
C GLY A 671 -1.58 -22.26 16.23
N PRO A 672 -2.88 -22.04 15.93
CA PRO A 672 -3.41 -20.76 15.49
C PRO A 672 -3.36 -19.75 16.64
N SER A 673 -2.22 -19.07 16.79
CA SER A 673 -2.00 -18.06 17.82
C SER A 673 -2.12 -16.70 17.17
N MET A 674 -3.30 -16.09 17.24
CA MET A 674 -3.46 -14.71 16.79
C MET A 674 -2.78 -13.75 17.80
N PRO A 675 -2.08 -12.71 17.33
CA PRO A 675 -1.91 -12.33 15.93
C PRO A 675 -0.67 -12.96 15.25
N ILE A 676 0.08 -13.83 15.95
CA ILE A 676 1.34 -14.42 15.50
C ILE A 676 1.20 -15.15 14.15
N THR A 677 0.09 -15.81 13.88
CA THR A 677 -0.11 -16.60 12.65
C THR A 677 -1.01 -15.91 11.64
N THR A 678 -0.60 -15.88 10.37
CA THR A 678 -1.51 -15.63 9.24
C THR A 678 -2.56 -16.73 9.20
N LEU A 679 -3.83 -16.39 8.98
CA LEU A 679 -4.96 -17.32 9.04
C LEU A 679 -5.97 -17.05 7.92
N GLY A 680 -6.40 -18.13 7.26
CA GLY A 680 -7.47 -18.09 6.27
C GLY A 680 -8.39 -19.30 6.35
N GLN A 681 -9.62 -19.14 5.88
CA GLN A 681 -10.63 -20.20 5.89
C GLN A 681 -10.48 -21.14 4.68
N GLY A 682 -10.54 -22.45 4.94
CA GLY A 682 -10.35 -23.52 3.96
C GLY A 682 -11.63 -23.98 3.24
N SER A 683 -12.82 -23.71 3.79
CA SER A 683 -14.10 -24.15 3.21
C SER A 683 -14.66 -23.21 2.12
N VAL A 684 -15.32 -23.82 1.12
CA VAL A 684 -16.04 -23.14 0.01
C VAL A 684 -17.55 -23.07 0.31
N SER A 685 -17.97 -23.22 1.57
CA SER A 685 -19.37 -23.58 1.88
C SER A 685 -20.39 -22.47 1.56
N GLY A 686 -21.26 -22.76 0.60
CA GLY A 686 -22.63 -22.26 0.54
C GLY A 686 -22.87 -21.05 -0.36
N TYR A 687 -23.97 -21.09 -1.11
CA TYR A 687 -24.52 -19.98 -1.88
C TYR A 687 -24.72 -18.75 -0.99
N VAL A 688 -23.72 -17.87 -0.95
CA VAL A 688 -23.90 -16.50 -0.48
C VAL A 688 -24.71 -15.80 -1.57
N ASN A 689 -25.89 -15.28 -1.22
CA ASN A 689 -26.65 -14.38 -2.10
C ASN A 689 -25.86 -13.07 -2.23
N ALA A 690 -24.86 -13.10 -3.09
CA ALA A 690 -23.88 -12.04 -3.28
C ALA A 690 -24.19 -11.26 -4.56
N PHE A 691 -23.98 -9.95 -4.50
CA PHE A 691 -24.01 -9.07 -5.67
C PHE A 691 -22.67 -9.24 -6.42
N PRO A 692 -22.61 -9.14 -7.75
CA PRO A 692 -21.39 -9.49 -8.50
C PRO A 692 -20.37 -8.35 -8.43
N TYR A 693 -19.40 -8.42 -7.53
CA TYR A 693 -18.15 -7.65 -7.69
C TYR A 693 -16.91 -8.53 -7.76
N ARG A 694 -15.96 -8.03 -8.55
CA ARG A 694 -14.71 -8.67 -8.93
C ARG A 694 -13.82 -8.80 -7.71
N THR A 695 -13.37 -10.02 -7.47
CA THR A 695 -12.19 -10.27 -6.65
C THR A 695 -11.05 -9.43 -7.18
N LEU A 696 -10.35 -8.73 -6.28
CA LEU A 696 -9.09 -8.06 -6.57
C LEU A 696 -7.97 -9.07 -6.78
N MET A 697 -8.18 -10.04 -7.66
CA MET A 697 -7.08 -10.83 -8.16
C MET A 697 -6.04 -9.84 -8.71
N CYS A 698 -6.43 -8.82 -9.48
CA CYS A 698 -5.46 -7.93 -10.13
C CYS A 698 -5.21 -6.56 -9.46
N GLY A 699 -5.76 -6.29 -8.26
CA GLY A 699 -5.68 -4.94 -7.65
C GLY A 699 -6.50 -3.84 -8.36
N ILE A 700 -7.48 -4.23 -9.20
CA ILE A 700 -8.31 -3.36 -10.03
C ILE A 700 -9.79 -3.78 -9.93
N GLN A 701 -10.72 -2.81 -9.82
CA GLN A 701 -12.15 -3.03 -10.05
C GLN A 701 -12.65 -2.13 -11.19
N GLU A 702 -12.91 -2.71 -12.37
CA GLU A 702 -13.67 -2.07 -13.46
C GLU A 702 -14.44 -3.09 -14.30
N ILE A 703 -15.56 -2.67 -14.90
CA ILE A 703 -16.34 -3.49 -15.84
C ILE A 703 -15.60 -3.57 -17.20
N PRO A 704 -15.22 -4.76 -17.67
CA PRO A 704 -14.61 -4.97 -18.94
C PRO A 704 -15.77 -5.06 -19.92
N HIS A 705 -15.78 -4.14 -20.88
CA HIS A 705 -16.60 -4.31 -22.07
C HIS A 705 -16.01 -5.39 -23.01
N ILE A 706 -14.97 -6.12 -22.58
CA ILE A 706 -14.18 -7.05 -23.40
C ILE A 706 -14.12 -8.42 -22.70
N ARG A 707 -14.52 -9.48 -23.42
CA ARG A 707 -14.52 -10.91 -23.01
C ARG A 707 -13.11 -11.53 -22.83
N ASP A 708 -12.12 -10.78 -22.39
CA ASP A 708 -10.75 -11.29 -22.28
C ASP A 708 -10.43 -11.67 -20.83
N VAL A 709 -10.99 -12.82 -20.40
CA VAL A 709 -10.82 -13.41 -19.06
C VAL A 709 -9.34 -13.67 -18.75
N ASP A 710 -8.54 -13.97 -19.78
CA ASP A 710 -7.10 -14.21 -19.69
C ASP A 710 -6.31 -12.97 -19.24
N LYS A 711 -6.83 -11.77 -19.49
CA LYS A 711 -6.14 -10.53 -19.14
C LYS A 711 -6.06 -10.32 -17.63
N CYS A 712 -7.08 -10.73 -16.89
CA CYS A 712 -7.06 -10.73 -15.42
C CYS A 712 -6.16 -11.85 -14.88
N LEU A 713 -6.23 -13.07 -15.43
CA LEU A 713 -5.32 -14.16 -15.05
C LEU A 713 -3.85 -13.75 -15.23
N ARG A 714 -3.49 -13.12 -16.35
CA ARG A 714 -2.11 -12.66 -16.63
C ARG A 714 -1.66 -11.50 -15.73
N GLN A 715 -2.57 -10.69 -15.22
CA GLN A 715 -2.28 -9.57 -14.30
C GLN A 715 -2.29 -10.03 -12.84
N TYR A 716 -2.99 -11.12 -12.49
CA TYR A 716 -2.95 -11.74 -11.18
C TYR A 716 -1.56 -12.29 -10.84
N PHE A 717 -0.86 -12.84 -11.84
CA PHE A 717 0.44 -13.49 -11.69
C PHE A 717 1.65 -12.59 -12.01
N ARG A 718 1.45 -11.27 -12.15
CA ARG A 718 2.50 -10.25 -12.31
C ARG A 718 2.52 -9.33 -11.11
#